data_AF-A9HGV1-F1
#
_entry.id   AF-A9HGV1-F1
#
_cell.length_a   1.000
_cell.length_b   1.000
_cell.length_c   1.000
_cell.angle_alpha   90.00
_cell.angle_beta   90.00
_cell.angle_gamma   90.00
#
_symmetry.space_group_name_H-M   'P 1'
#
loop_
_entity.id
_entity.type
_entity.pdbx_description
1 polymer ?
#
loop_
_entity_poly.entity_id
_entity_poly.type
_entity_poly.pdbx_seq_one_letter_code
_entity_poly.pdbx_strand_id
1 'polypeptide(L)'
;MLCGRSRLEFSVHAEAGIPGMILGLSDDLFRTGAEGDVGVLLDGVYRGQASVRREAGRVLVGLPTHLLAREVDLLDLRDGRSLLKTACFILPCYELTTGAITVSGGAIVGDFSVRGLDDHVLVECIENGQVLARGFATRAGGTDYRFHLPFPTLLTPQQQVACLFRIAGLFLDGPPFLLTMQTLGYLGYVDRPEPGCVTGWVCDMTMPDRRVAVDLVRDGVVLQTVLADRFREDLLALGIGDGHAGFSFTLPHDGSFRNPADVSVVVSGGSLNLVNSPLMVFAPPPFRGAFDRLHGMSAHGWALNMADPKTPVQVEAVCNGQVLATATARLFRGDLLDAGLNEGFCAYKIDIGKQILDLLGQEIQVRIAGHPDLVLTGSPQVATQNPNLLRYLKPARGMNPALLPRLRRTLDHRVGPLRLSIVMPVYNTPRDWLVQAIESVLAQWCGRWELICIDDCSTAPHVGAVLRAYADRDPRIRVLTPQVNGGIAVATNLGLRAARGDYVTFLDHDDVLEPDAIYHLLKTARETDADFIYSDEATTDENIDSIADVKARPAFSYDYYLSHPYFVHMLCVRRRLAHEIGGWDERMAISADVDFVLRVLARAASIAHVPRILYRWRTHGGSTGHAKKKAVMEATCAAIQRHLDQAHPGAMVSAGLGFNQFRVDWPATEGKILIVIPTKNKADLVRVAIDSIARTSAGADYRIVVVDHDSTEPESVAYFKSIRDRCTVMKYTGEFNYSRMNNLAVRKHGRDADFILFLNNDIEAITDGWLDRMRRLAHRPEVGIVGALLLYPDRRVQHAGVIMGFNGSADHAFKFEDVYLNDGNQRSFGYNCSLTSVRDFSAVTAACMMMRRSVFDQVGGFDETLKVGFNDTDFCLRVREAGLKVLYDGYTVLFHHESATRSQTRQVMHPEDTERMLHRHGRILEGGDPFYNPNLSVTAQDHVVRDDNGCGRGRVRVTRLCASM
;
A
#
# COMPACT_ATOMS: atom_id res chain seq x y z
N MET A 1 62.99 34.84 37.11
CA MET A 1 61.76 35.54 36.67
C MET A 1 61.72 36.92 37.32
N LEU A 2 60.97 37.89 36.78
CA LEU A 2 60.72 39.18 37.42
C LEU A 2 59.34 39.15 38.09
N CYS A 3 59.31 39.21 39.41
CA CYS A 3 58.13 39.65 40.16
C CYS A 3 58.54 40.98 40.79
N GLY A 4 57.82 42.08 40.52
CA GLY A 4 58.08 43.41 41.13
C GLY A 4 59.56 43.73 41.43
N ARG A 5 60.34 44.12 40.42
CA ARG A 5 61.74 44.64 40.52
C ARG A 5 62.78 43.80 41.31
N SER A 6 62.51 42.56 41.71
CA SER A 6 63.50 41.69 42.36
C SER A 6 63.56 40.32 41.68
N ARG A 7 64.76 39.93 41.22
CA ARG A 7 65.04 38.68 40.51
C ARG A 7 65.16 37.57 41.56
N LEU A 8 64.06 36.89 41.88
CA LEU A 8 64.12 35.71 42.73
C LEU A 8 64.75 34.56 41.91
N GLU A 9 65.79 33.95 42.49
CA GLU A 9 66.46 32.78 41.91
C GLU A 9 65.56 31.55 42.09
N PHE A 10 65.15 30.97 40.97
CA PHE A 10 64.42 29.71 40.93
C PHE A 10 65.38 28.65 40.41
N SER A 11 65.54 27.56 41.16
CA SER A 11 66.28 26.39 40.72
C SER A 11 65.34 25.20 40.58
N VAL A 12 65.30 24.64 39.37
CA VAL A 12 64.58 23.40 39.06
C VAL A 12 65.56 22.26 39.31
N HIS A 13 65.25 21.40 40.26
CA HIS A 13 66.04 20.20 40.52
C HIS A 13 65.21 18.96 40.15
N ALA A 14 65.84 18.05 39.42
CA ALA A 14 65.34 16.68 39.29
C ALA A 14 65.88 15.89 40.47
N GLU A 15 65.03 15.44 41.37
CA GLU A 15 65.42 14.60 42.51
C GLU A 15 65.04 13.14 42.22
N ALA A 16 65.97 12.22 42.47
CA ALA A 16 65.76 10.81 42.16
C ALA A 16 64.68 10.22 43.08
N GLY A 17 63.55 9.78 42.49
CA GLY A 17 62.48 9.08 43.20
C GLY A 17 61.12 9.81 43.27
N ILE A 18 61.00 11.02 42.72
CA ILE A 18 59.71 11.72 42.56
C ILE A 18 59.52 12.07 41.07
N PRO A 19 58.47 11.57 40.38
CA PRO A 19 58.22 11.92 38.99
C PRO A 19 57.61 13.33 38.91
N GLY A 20 58.41 14.35 38.60
CA GLY A 20 57.91 15.71 38.39
C GLY A 20 58.98 16.81 38.49
N MET A 21 58.58 18.04 38.15
CA MET A 21 59.42 19.24 38.26
C MET A 21 59.24 19.83 39.67
N ILE A 22 60.30 19.96 40.46
CA ILE A 22 60.22 20.58 41.80
C ILE A 22 60.49 22.08 41.66
N LEU A 23 59.56 22.88 42.15
CA LEU A 23 59.60 24.34 42.11
C LEU A 23 59.93 24.87 43.51
N GLY A 24 61.11 25.47 43.66
CA GLY A 24 61.53 26.11 44.90
C GLY A 24 61.14 27.58 44.94
N LEU A 25 60.21 27.94 45.82
CA LEU A 25 59.72 29.29 46.03
C LEU A 25 60.28 29.85 47.34
N SER A 26 60.60 31.14 47.38
CA SER A 26 61.01 31.79 48.64
C SER A 26 59.81 31.92 49.58
N ASP A 27 60.07 31.73 50.86
CA ASP A 27 59.00 31.59 51.86
C ASP A 27 58.17 32.89 52.06
N ASP A 28 58.81 34.03 51.84
CA ASP A 28 58.19 35.35 51.92
C ASP A 28 57.08 35.58 50.86
N LEU A 29 57.06 34.79 49.78
CA LEU A 29 56.04 34.83 48.72
C LEU A 29 54.68 34.30 49.18
N PHE A 30 54.61 33.55 50.28
CA PHE A 30 53.36 32.93 50.76
C PHE A 30 52.60 33.87 51.72
N ARG A 31 51.26 33.90 51.60
CA ARG A 31 50.35 34.69 52.44
C ARG A 31 50.20 34.11 53.85
N THR A 32 50.26 32.79 53.99
CA THR A 32 50.15 32.04 55.25
C THR A 32 51.01 30.78 55.19
N GLY A 33 51.47 30.26 56.33
CA GLY A 33 52.35 29.08 56.40
C GLY A 33 51.64 27.80 55.95
N ALA A 34 51.71 27.49 54.65
CA ALA A 34 51.17 26.27 54.08
C ALA A 34 52.18 25.11 54.25
N GLU A 35 51.75 24.03 54.89
CA GLU A 35 52.36 22.70 54.86
C GLU A 35 51.25 21.67 54.58
N GLY A 36 51.50 20.73 53.68
CA GLY A 36 50.51 19.74 53.21
C GLY A 36 50.19 19.88 51.71
N ASP A 37 49.12 19.22 51.26
CA ASP A 37 48.70 19.25 49.87
C ASP A 37 48.00 20.58 49.51
N VAL A 38 48.40 21.17 48.39
CA VAL A 38 47.82 22.41 47.84
C VAL A 38 47.29 22.19 46.44
N GLY A 39 46.36 23.03 46.02
CA GLY A 39 45.89 23.05 44.64
C GLY A 39 46.88 23.76 43.72
N VAL A 40 47.15 23.23 42.54
CA VAL A 40 48.03 23.86 41.54
C VAL A 40 47.19 24.43 40.40
N LEU A 41 47.37 25.71 40.13
CA LEU A 41 46.81 26.41 38.98
C LEU A 41 47.95 26.77 38.01
N LEU A 42 47.88 26.30 36.77
CA LEU A 42 48.81 26.65 35.70
C LEU A 42 48.06 27.44 34.62
N ASP A 43 48.52 28.65 34.32
CA ASP A 43 47.89 29.57 33.36
C ASP A 43 46.36 29.72 33.59
N GLY A 44 45.96 29.85 34.86
CA GLY A 44 44.56 30.00 35.25
C GLY A 44 43.75 28.70 35.28
N VAL A 45 44.34 27.53 34.97
CA VAL A 45 43.63 26.24 34.96
C VAL A 45 44.11 25.32 36.08
N TYR A 46 43.18 24.72 36.81
CA TYR A 46 43.50 23.77 37.88
C TYR A 46 44.06 22.46 37.31
N ARG A 47 45.23 22.05 37.80
CA ARG A 47 45.98 20.88 37.30
C ARG A 47 46.12 19.75 38.32
N GLY A 48 45.52 19.89 39.49
CA GLY A 48 45.50 18.88 40.53
C GLY A 48 46.12 19.36 41.82
N GLN A 49 46.42 18.40 42.69
CA GLN A 49 47.01 18.64 44.01
C GLN A 49 48.51 18.35 43.98
N ALA A 50 49.29 19.16 44.68
CA ALA A 50 50.73 18.97 44.86
C ALA A 50 51.08 19.05 46.34
N SER A 51 51.97 18.17 46.78
CA SER A 51 52.51 18.19 48.13
C SER A 51 53.52 19.33 48.28
N VAL A 52 53.34 20.15 49.32
CA VAL A 52 54.23 21.27 49.65
C VAL A 52 55.04 20.96 50.90
N ARG A 53 56.36 21.15 50.81
CA ARG A 53 57.29 20.98 51.93
C ARG A 53 58.14 22.23 52.13
N ARG A 54 58.31 22.65 53.38
CA ARG A 54 59.22 23.74 53.75
C ARG A 54 60.58 23.18 54.14
N GLU A 55 61.64 23.77 53.61
CA GLU A 55 63.01 23.42 53.96
C GLU A 55 63.92 24.64 53.86
N ALA A 56 64.67 24.92 54.93
CA ALA A 56 65.72 25.96 54.99
C ALA A 56 65.30 27.34 54.44
N GLY A 57 64.10 27.82 54.76
CA GLY A 57 63.59 29.14 54.32
C GLY A 57 63.05 29.18 52.88
N ARG A 58 62.85 28.01 52.25
CA ARG A 58 62.19 27.86 50.95
C ARG A 58 61.02 26.89 51.06
N VAL A 59 60.05 27.07 50.16
CA VAL A 59 58.89 26.21 50.00
C VAL A 59 59.06 25.45 48.69
N LEU A 60 59.19 24.13 48.77
CA LEU A 60 59.33 23.24 47.62
C LEU A 60 57.96 22.68 47.25
N VAL A 61 57.60 22.77 45.98
CA VAL A 61 56.33 22.28 45.43
C VAL A 61 56.61 21.34 44.28
N GLY A 62 56.14 20.09 44.40
CA GLY A 62 56.25 19.10 43.31
C GLY A 62 55.15 19.31 42.29
N LEU A 63 55.49 19.72 41.06
CA LEU A 63 54.50 19.89 39.99
C LEU A 63 54.31 18.57 39.21
N PRO A 64 53.04 18.17 38.95
CA PRO A 64 52.76 17.01 38.13
C PRO A 64 53.12 17.30 36.66
N THR A 65 54.32 16.86 36.25
CA THR A 65 54.82 16.70 34.84
C THR A 65 55.06 17.95 33.97
N HIS A 66 55.83 17.73 32.89
CA HIS A 66 56.62 18.63 32.01
C HIS A 66 55.87 19.74 31.23
N LEU A 67 54.96 20.48 31.86
CA LEU A 67 54.17 21.51 31.20
C LEU A 67 54.86 22.88 31.20
N LEU A 68 55.11 23.39 29.99
CA LEU A 68 55.52 24.78 29.69
C LEU A 68 54.37 25.76 30.00
N ALA A 69 54.17 26.08 31.28
CA ALA A 69 53.21 27.10 31.72
C ALA A 69 53.88 28.48 31.85
N ARG A 70 53.17 29.55 31.52
CA ARG A 70 53.68 30.93 31.64
C ARG A 70 53.46 31.52 33.02
N GLU A 71 52.42 31.09 33.73
CA GLU A 71 52.02 31.56 35.05
C GLU A 71 51.68 30.38 35.99
N VAL A 72 52.11 30.47 37.25
CA VAL A 72 51.82 29.47 38.29
C VAL A 72 51.19 30.14 39.50
N ASP A 73 50.11 29.56 40.00
CA ASP A 73 49.46 29.90 41.27
C ASP A 73 49.16 28.65 42.12
N LEU A 74 49.15 28.82 43.45
CA LEU A 74 48.92 27.75 44.41
C LEU A 74 47.72 28.10 45.28
N LEU A 75 46.77 27.19 45.43
CA LEU A 75 45.50 27.42 46.11
C LEU A 75 45.38 26.60 47.40
N ASP A 76 44.78 27.18 48.45
CA ASP A 76 44.33 26.41 49.61
C ASP A 76 43.16 25.52 49.18
N LEU A 77 43.27 24.21 49.38
CA LEU A 77 42.25 23.26 48.93
C LEU A 77 40.92 23.39 49.67
N ARG A 78 40.88 24.05 50.84
CA ARG A 78 39.67 24.19 51.64
C ARG A 78 38.77 25.33 51.16
N ASP A 79 39.36 26.45 50.75
CA ASP A 79 38.62 27.67 50.39
C ASP A 79 38.95 28.20 48.98
N GLY A 80 39.89 27.59 48.28
CA GLY A 80 40.26 27.90 46.90
C GLY A 80 41.04 29.21 46.74
N ARG A 81 41.48 29.86 47.83
CA ARG A 81 42.22 31.13 47.75
C ARG A 81 43.68 30.92 47.42
N SER A 82 44.26 31.85 46.65
CA SER A 82 45.70 31.85 46.37
C SER A 82 46.52 32.00 47.66
N LEU A 83 47.44 31.06 47.83
CA LEU A 83 48.46 31.02 48.86
C LEU A 83 49.63 31.96 48.52
N LEU A 84 49.80 32.35 47.26
CA LEU A 84 50.85 33.27 46.84
C LEU A 84 50.39 34.73 46.99
N LYS A 85 51.29 35.60 47.41
CA LYS A 85 51.02 37.04 47.52
C LYS A 85 50.79 37.68 46.15
N THR A 86 51.45 37.16 45.12
CA THR A 86 51.48 37.70 43.76
C THR A 86 51.70 36.58 42.75
N ALA A 87 51.22 36.79 41.52
CA ALA A 87 51.42 35.87 40.40
C ALA A 87 52.90 35.66 40.07
N CYS A 88 53.28 34.43 39.72
CA CYS A 88 54.65 34.03 39.37
C CYS A 88 54.71 33.57 37.90
N PHE A 89 55.63 34.14 37.09
CA PHE A 89 55.68 33.92 35.63
C PHE A 89 56.98 33.29 35.10
N ILE A 90 56.91 32.17 34.38
CA ILE A 90 58.06 31.43 33.81
C ILE A 90 58.46 31.98 32.42
N LEU A 91 59.77 32.22 32.18
CA LEU A 91 60.30 32.65 30.87
C LEU A 91 60.93 31.48 30.07
N PRO A 92 60.76 31.37 28.75
CA PRO A 92 61.42 30.36 27.90
C PRO A 92 62.90 30.70 27.61
N CYS A 93 63.76 29.69 27.37
CA CYS A 93 65.23 29.83 27.27
C CYS A 93 65.90 29.26 25.98
N TYR A 94 65.29 29.36 24.79
CA TYR A 94 65.86 28.82 23.53
C TYR A 94 65.71 29.75 22.29
N GLU A 95 66.61 29.65 21.30
CA GLU A 95 66.61 30.37 19.99
C GLU A 95 66.22 29.42 18.81
N LEU A 96 65.50 29.92 17.79
CA LEU A 96 64.95 29.18 16.64
C LEU A 96 65.52 29.69 15.30
N THR A 97 65.84 28.77 14.36
CA THR A 97 66.21 29.10 12.97
C THR A 97 65.40 28.26 11.97
N THR A 98 64.90 28.85 10.89
CA THR A 98 63.97 28.20 9.94
C THR A 98 64.57 27.96 8.55
N GLY A 99 64.22 26.82 7.95
CA GLY A 99 64.50 26.49 6.55
C GLY A 99 63.37 26.91 5.59
N ALA A 100 63.44 26.45 4.33
CA ALA A 100 62.43 26.76 3.31
C ALA A 100 61.11 26.02 3.57
N ILE A 101 59.98 26.72 3.38
CA ILE A 101 58.62 26.17 3.47
C ILE A 101 58.06 26.03 2.04
N THR A 102 57.46 24.88 1.72
CA THR A 102 56.93 24.55 0.38
C THR A 102 55.58 23.83 0.47
N VAL A 103 54.87 23.68 -0.65
CA VAL A 103 53.64 22.88 -0.76
C VAL A 103 53.96 21.62 -1.56
N SER A 104 53.66 20.45 -1.01
CA SER A 104 53.84 19.16 -1.68
C SER A 104 52.79 18.16 -1.22
N GLY A 105 52.20 17.41 -2.15
CA GLY A 105 51.24 16.34 -1.84
C GLY A 105 50.00 16.79 -1.06
N GLY A 106 49.51 18.01 -1.27
CA GLY A 106 48.34 18.55 -0.57
C GLY A 106 48.59 19.01 0.88
N ALA A 107 49.85 19.14 1.30
CA ALA A 107 50.24 19.63 2.62
C ALA A 107 51.30 20.75 2.54
N ILE A 108 51.35 21.60 3.56
CA ILE A 108 52.43 22.56 3.75
C ILE A 108 53.56 21.85 4.49
N VAL A 109 54.76 21.84 3.91
CA VAL A 109 55.93 21.14 4.41
C VAL A 109 57.06 22.12 4.66
N GLY A 110 57.70 22.04 5.83
CA GLY A 110 58.83 22.90 6.17
C GLY A 110 59.76 22.28 7.21
N ASP A 111 60.96 22.84 7.29
CA ASP A 111 62.03 22.41 8.18
C ASP A 111 62.47 23.56 9.10
N PHE A 112 62.87 23.26 10.34
CA PHE A 112 63.44 24.23 11.29
C PHE A 112 64.42 23.57 12.27
N SER A 113 65.26 24.36 12.91
CA SER A 113 66.27 23.91 13.88
C SER A 113 66.11 24.61 15.23
N VAL A 114 66.16 23.82 16.32
CA VAL A 114 66.09 24.33 17.70
C VAL A 114 66.83 23.40 18.67
N ARG A 115 67.59 23.98 19.61
CA ARG A 115 68.26 23.22 20.68
C ARG A 115 67.37 23.15 21.92
N GLY A 116 67.12 21.93 22.43
CA GLY A 116 66.55 21.73 23.77
C GLY A 116 65.03 21.50 23.86
N LEU A 117 64.37 21.08 22.77
CA LEU A 117 62.96 20.64 22.77
C LEU A 117 62.83 19.12 22.58
N ASP A 118 61.69 18.56 23.00
CA ASP A 118 61.30 17.14 22.89
C ASP A 118 61.08 16.68 21.43
N ASP A 119 60.94 15.36 21.22
CA ASP A 119 60.84 14.72 19.90
C ASP A 119 59.60 15.10 19.07
N HIS A 120 58.62 15.79 19.67
CA HIS A 120 57.43 16.31 19.00
C HIS A 120 57.17 17.78 19.35
N VAL A 121 57.26 18.66 18.35
CA VAL A 121 57.12 20.11 18.54
C VAL A 121 55.87 20.61 17.82
N LEU A 122 54.98 21.33 18.53
CA LEU A 122 53.77 21.88 17.92
C LEU A 122 54.13 23.01 16.94
N VAL A 123 53.58 22.91 15.73
CA VAL A 123 53.65 23.92 14.67
C VAL A 123 52.24 24.36 14.30
N GLU A 124 52.02 25.67 14.24
CA GLU A 124 50.76 26.30 13.88
C GLU A 124 50.95 27.25 12.69
N CYS A 125 50.10 27.13 11.69
CA CYS A 125 49.97 28.07 10.57
C CYS A 125 48.88 29.08 10.91
N ILE A 126 49.18 30.37 10.85
CA ILE A 126 48.34 31.46 11.36
C ILE A 126 48.17 32.53 10.28
N GLU A 127 46.94 32.99 10.08
CA GLU A 127 46.61 34.16 9.27
C GLU A 127 45.80 35.14 10.13
N ASN A 128 46.18 36.43 10.13
CA ASN A 128 45.45 37.49 10.85
C ASN A 128 45.08 37.16 12.32
N GLY A 129 45.93 36.36 12.99
CA GLY A 129 45.75 35.95 14.39
C GLY A 129 44.90 34.68 14.59
N GLN A 130 44.31 34.10 13.55
CA GLN A 130 43.59 32.82 13.62
C GLN A 130 44.47 31.64 13.19
N VAL A 131 44.40 30.53 13.94
CA VAL A 131 45.10 29.28 13.59
C VAL A 131 44.36 28.59 12.46
N LEU A 132 44.98 28.54 11.28
CA LEU A 132 44.45 27.89 10.09
C LEU A 132 44.66 26.37 10.17
N ALA A 133 45.91 25.93 10.42
CA ALA A 133 46.27 24.52 10.59
C ALA A 133 47.24 24.36 11.76
N ARG A 134 47.23 23.18 12.38
CA ARG A 134 48.20 22.79 13.41
C ARG A 134 48.59 21.33 13.29
N GLY A 135 49.81 21.02 13.68
CA GLY A 135 50.35 19.66 13.64
C GLY A 135 51.66 19.60 14.40
N PHE A 136 52.24 18.40 14.49
CA PHE A 136 53.50 18.18 15.20
C PHE A 136 54.64 18.00 14.19
N ALA A 137 55.75 18.67 14.43
CA ALA A 137 57.00 18.41 13.76
C ALA A 137 57.68 17.18 14.34
N THR A 138 58.29 16.39 13.48
CA THR A 138 59.10 15.22 13.82
C THR A 138 60.57 15.54 13.63
N ARG A 139 61.40 15.04 14.54
CA ARG A 139 62.86 15.25 14.50
C ARG A 139 63.48 14.54 13.30
N ALA A 140 64.17 15.30 12.44
CA ALA A 140 64.85 14.80 11.24
C ALA A 140 66.32 14.44 11.49
N GLY A 141 66.88 14.86 12.65
CA GLY A 141 68.22 14.53 13.11
C GLY A 141 68.89 15.70 13.83
N GLY A 142 69.68 15.44 14.88
CA GLY A 142 70.37 16.51 15.62
C GLY A 142 69.41 17.55 16.22
N THR A 143 69.51 18.79 15.78
CA THR A 143 68.63 19.90 16.21
C THR A 143 67.51 20.20 15.21
N ASP A 144 67.38 19.41 14.15
CA ASP A 144 66.54 19.71 13.00
C ASP A 144 65.21 18.93 13.04
N TYR A 145 64.14 19.61 12.67
CA TYR A 145 62.76 19.15 12.70
C TYR A 145 62.08 19.41 11.37
N ARG A 146 61.19 18.49 10.98
CA ARG A 146 60.33 18.59 9.79
C ARG A 146 58.87 18.50 10.18
N PHE A 147 58.04 19.36 9.61
CA PHE A 147 56.59 19.31 9.80
C PHE A 147 55.83 19.12 8.49
N HIS A 148 54.67 18.49 8.61
CA HIS A 148 53.67 18.34 7.56
C HIS A 148 52.33 18.82 8.11
N LEU A 149 51.82 19.93 7.60
CA LEU A 149 50.52 20.47 8.01
C LEU A 149 49.47 20.18 6.93
N PRO A 150 48.36 19.48 7.27
CA PRO A 150 47.27 19.29 6.32
C PRO A 150 46.66 20.64 5.96
N PHE A 151 46.18 20.76 4.71
CA PHE A 151 45.72 22.03 4.19
C PHE A 151 44.51 22.56 4.98
N PRO A 152 44.55 23.80 5.47
CA PRO A 152 43.63 24.24 6.52
C PRO A 152 42.19 24.54 6.09
N THR A 153 41.92 24.92 4.84
CA THR A 153 40.54 25.24 4.38
C THR A 153 40.51 25.43 2.86
N LEU A 154 39.34 25.25 2.23
CA LEU A 154 39.12 25.53 0.81
C LEU A 154 39.40 27.02 0.49
N LEU A 155 40.47 27.30 -0.24
CA LEU A 155 40.73 28.64 -0.80
C LEU A 155 39.87 28.87 -2.04
N THR A 156 39.39 30.10 -2.24
CA THR A 156 38.76 30.48 -3.51
C THR A 156 39.84 30.80 -4.57
N PRO A 157 39.56 30.64 -5.89
CA PRO A 157 40.56 30.79 -6.96
C PRO A 157 41.34 32.11 -6.97
N GLN A 158 40.77 33.19 -6.44
CA GLN A 158 41.35 34.53 -6.44
C GLN A 158 42.06 34.91 -5.12
N GLN A 159 42.03 34.04 -4.11
CA GLN A 159 42.53 34.35 -2.77
C GLN A 159 44.03 34.05 -2.65
N GLN A 160 44.80 35.02 -2.16
CA GLN A 160 46.17 34.81 -1.67
C GLN A 160 46.16 34.91 -0.16
N VAL A 161 46.61 33.86 0.52
CA VAL A 161 46.64 33.80 1.98
C VAL A 161 48.09 33.94 2.46
N ALA A 162 48.33 34.93 3.31
CA ALA A 162 49.64 35.24 3.87
C ALA A 162 49.79 34.52 5.22
N CYS A 163 50.46 33.37 5.21
CA CYS A 163 50.64 32.53 6.39
C CYS A 163 51.89 32.93 7.19
N LEU A 164 51.72 33.09 8.48
CA LEU A 164 52.79 33.11 9.47
C LEU A 164 52.83 31.77 10.21
N PHE A 165 54.00 31.36 10.69
CA PHE A 165 54.14 30.12 11.42
C PHE A 165 54.57 30.39 12.85
N ARG A 166 53.94 29.66 13.79
CA ARG A 166 54.26 29.68 15.21
C ARG A 166 54.72 28.28 15.63
N ILE A 167 55.93 28.19 16.16
CA ILE A 167 56.58 26.95 16.58
C ILE A 167 56.82 27.01 18.08
N ALA A 168 56.28 26.03 18.82
CA ALA A 168 56.35 25.99 20.29
C ALA A 168 55.94 27.31 20.97
N GLY A 169 54.99 28.05 20.37
CA GLY A 169 54.49 29.32 20.88
C GLY A 169 55.29 30.58 20.51
N LEU A 170 56.36 30.46 19.71
CA LEU A 170 57.14 31.57 19.16
C LEU A 170 56.86 31.73 17.66
N PHE A 171 56.67 32.96 17.19
CA PHE A 171 56.54 33.23 15.76
C PHE A 171 57.90 33.12 15.07
N LEU A 172 57.89 32.58 13.85
CA LEU A 172 59.09 32.52 13.01
C LEU A 172 59.40 33.90 12.44
N ASP A 173 60.66 34.33 12.56
CA ASP A 173 61.14 35.59 11.98
C ASP A 173 61.33 35.42 10.46
N GLY A 174 60.52 36.13 9.66
CA GLY A 174 60.60 36.12 8.20
C GLY A 174 59.35 36.71 7.52
N PRO A 175 59.39 36.95 6.19
CA PRO A 175 58.22 37.37 5.44
C PRO A 175 57.15 36.25 5.43
N PRO A 176 55.85 36.60 5.36
CA PRO A 176 54.78 35.61 5.33
C PRO A 176 54.86 34.72 4.08
N PHE A 177 54.52 33.44 4.25
CA PHE A 177 54.43 32.48 3.16
C PHE A 177 53.11 32.68 2.39
N LEU A 178 53.19 32.94 1.08
CA LEU A 178 52.01 33.18 0.25
C LEU A 178 51.46 31.87 -0.33
N LEU A 179 50.25 31.52 0.07
CA LEU A 179 49.51 30.33 -0.37
C LEU A 179 48.56 30.72 -1.53
N THR A 180 48.61 29.98 -2.66
CA THR A 180 47.75 30.22 -3.84
C THR A 180 47.12 28.92 -4.36
N MET A 181 46.06 29.02 -5.19
CA MET A 181 45.37 27.87 -5.76
C MET A 181 46.18 27.13 -6.85
N GLN A 182 47.05 27.81 -7.60
CA GLN A 182 47.91 27.19 -8.62
C GLN A 182 48.96 26.23 -8.05
N THR A 183 49.28 26.36 -6.76
CA THR A 183 50.26 25.51 -6.07
C THR A 183 49.72 24.13 -5.64
N LEU A 184 48.44 23.79 -5.90
CA LEU A 184 47.76 22.60 -5.35
C LEU A 184 47.66 21.37 -6.28
N GLY A 185 47.71 21.52 -7.60
CA GLY A 185 47.59 20.38 -8.54
C GLY A 185 46.18 19.79 -8.60
N TYR A 186 45.86 18.79 -7.77
CA TYR A 186 44.54 18.16 -7.68
C TYR A 186 43.92 18.35 -6.30
N LEU A 187 42.60 18.54 -6.23
CA LEU A 187 41.84 18.63 -4.99
C LEU A 187 40.64 17.69 -5.04
N GLY A 188 40.43 16.88 -4.01
CA GLY A 188 39.28 15.98 -3.96
C GLY A 188 39.02 15.39 -2.58
N TYR A 189 37.79 14.93 -2.37
CA TYR A 189 37.27 14.51 -1.08
C TYR A 189 36.33 13.30 -1.26
N VAL A 190 36.46 12.30 -0.40
CA VAL A 190 35.51 11.17 -0.28
C VAL A 190 34.46 11.55 0.75
N ASP A 191 33.19 11.50 0.36
CA ASP A 191 32.07 11.77 1.26
C ASP A 191 31.94 10.64 2.31
N ARG A 192 31.00 10.77 3.25
CA ARG A 192 30.76 9.71 4.25
C ARG A 192 30.28 8.44 3.53
N PRO A 193 30.91 7.27 3.73
CA PRO A 193 30.50 6.04 3.05
C PRO A 193 29.11 5.58 3.48
N GLU A 194 28.31 5.15 2.49
CA GLU A 194 27.01 4.48 2.69
C GLU A 194 27.15 2.98 2.39
N PRO A 195 26.34 2.09 2.99
CA PRO A 195 26.37 0.67 2.66
C PRO A 195 26.16 0.46 1.15
N GLY A 196 27.15 -0.13 0.48
CA GLY A 196 27.10 -0.40 -0.96
C GLY A 196 27.62 0.68 -1.92
N CYS A 197 27.98 1.87 -1.44
CA CYS A 197 28.37 2.97 -2.31
C CYS A 197 29.48 3.85 -1.71
N VAL A 198 30.42 4.27 -2.56
CA VAL A 198 31.45 5.27 -2.21
C VAL A 198 31.28 6.46 -3.15
N THR A 199 30.97 7.63 -2.60
CA THR A 199 30.83 8.88 -3.37
C THR A 199 31.86 9.90 -2.94
N GLY A 200 32.09 10.89 -3.79
CA GLY A 200 32.97 12.01 -3.50
C GLY A 200 33.10 12.93 -4.70
N TRP A 201 34.14 13.75 -4.69
CA TRP A 201 34.48 14.62 -5.80
C TRP A 201 35.99 14.81 -5.95
N VAL A 202 36.44 15.14 -7.16
CA VAL A 202 37.82 15.52 -7.44
C VAL A 202 37.90 16.46 -8.65
N CYS A 203 38.76 17.47 -8.56
CA CYS A 203 38.99 18.49 -9.56
C CYS A 203 40.50 18.69 -9.79
N ASP A 204 40.90 18.88 -11.05
CA ASP A 204 42.23 19.34 -11.42
C ASP A 204 42.26 20.87 -11.28
N MET A 205 42.91 21.38 -10.24
CA MET A 205 42.92 22.82 -9.95
C MET A 205 43.76 23.62 -10.96
N THR A 206 44.53 22.95 -11.82
CA THR A 206 45.24 23.59 -12.94
C THR A 206 44.38 23.71 -14.19
N MET A 207 43.38 22.84 -14.34
CA MET A 207 42.39 22.86 -15.42
C MET A 207 41.00 22.47 -14.86
N PRO A 208 40.30 23.40 -14.18
CA PRO A 208 39.10 23.06 -13.40
C PRO A 208 37.92 22.49 -14.19
N ASP A 209 37.87 22.72 -15.51
CA ASP A 209 36.83 22.18 -16.40
C ASP A 209 37.19 20.78 -16.94
N ARG A 210 38.37 20.26 -16.59
CA ARG A 210 38.82 18.93 -17.01
C ARG A 210 38.27 17.87 -16.05
N ARG A 211 37.57 16.87 -16.60
CA ARG A 211 37.12 15.70 -15.83
C ARG A 211 38.29 14.81 -15.44
N VAL A 212 38.32 14.41 -14.17
CA VAL A 212 39.37 13.58 -13.58
C VAL A 212 38.85 12.16 -13.40
N ALA A 213 39.61 11.16 -13.85
CA ALA A 213 39.30 9.76 -13.58
C ALA A 213 39.81 9.35 -12.20
N VAL A 214 39.05 8.52 -11.50
CA VAL A 214 39.31 8.10 -10.12
C VAL A 214 39.23 6.58 -10.03
N ASP A 215 40.19 5.97 -9.34
CA ASP A 215 40.27 4.53 -9.12
C ASP A 215 39.88 4.19 -7.69
N LEU A 216 39.00 3.19 -7.54
CA LEU A 216 38.77 2.49 -6.29
C LEU A 216 39.78 1.33 -6.19
N VAL A 217 40.70 1.41 -5.24
CA VAL A 217 41.83 0.50 -5.10
C VAL A 217 41.72 -0.29 -3.81
N ARG A 218 42.02 -1.58 -3.88
CA ARG A 218 42.16 -2.44 -2.70
C ARG A 218 43.40 -3.30 -2.85
N ASP A 219 44.22 -3.37 -1.80
CA ASP A 219 45.44 -4.19 -1.77
C ASP A 219 46.36 -3.93 -2.99
N GLY A 220 46.36 -2.68 -3.50
CA GLY A 220 47.10 -2.27 -4.69
C GLY A 220 46.47 -2.61 -6.04
N VAL A 221 45.30 -3.26 -6.05
CA VAL A 221 44.53 -3.63 -7.26
C VAL A 221 43.39 -2.65 -7.49
N VAL A 222 43.28 -2.12 -8.71
CA VAL A 222 42.14 -1.29 -9.14
C VAL A 222 40.91 -2.18 -9.30
N LEU A 223 39.87 -1.92 -8.50
CA LEU A 223 38.59 -2.60 -8.56
C LEU A 223 37.66 -1.97 -9.61
N GLN A 224 37.63 -0.64 -9.65
CA GLN A 224 36.78 0.12 -10.56
C GLN A 224 37.43 1.49 -10.86
N THR A 225 37.29 1.98 -12.08
CA THR A 225 37.66 3.34 -12.48
C THR A 225 36.40 4.10 -12.91
N VAL A 226 36.18 5.30 -12.38
CA VAL A 226 35.03 6.16 -12.70
C VAL A 226 35.52 7.55 -13.09
N LEU A 227 34.88 8.15 -14.09
CA LEU A 227 35.11 9.55 -14.44
C LEU A 227 34.28 10.47 -13.51
N ALA A 228 34.93 11.43 -12.86
CA ALA A 228 34.28 12.40 -11.99
C ALA A 228 33.58 13.50 -12.82
N ASP A 229 32.37 13.24 -13.29
CA ASP A 229 31.57 14.12 -14.16
C ASP A 229 30.15 14.38 -13.61
N ARG A 230 29.86 13.92 -12.39
CA ARG A 230 28.56 14.19 -11.77
C ARG A 230 28.49 15.63 -11.30
N PHE A 231 27.40 16.31 -11.65
CA PHE A 231 27.14 17.68 -11.19
C PHE A 231 26.91 17.74 -9.68
N ARG A 232 27.49 18.75 -9.05
CA ARG A 232 27.40 19.06 -7.62
C ARG A 232 27.24 20.57 -7.43
N GLU A 233 26.05 20.96 -6.94
CA GLU A 233 25.68 22.36 -6.74
C GLU A 233 26.58 23.05 -5.70
N ASP A 234 27.01 22.32 -4.67
CA ASP A 234 27.92 22.83 -3.64
C ASP A 234 29.31 23.20 -4.19
N LEU A 235 29.83 22.43 -5.16
CA LEU A 235 31.11 22.74 -5.81
C LEU A 235 31.01 23.96 -6.73
N LEU A 236 29.91 24.08 -7.47
CA LEU A 236 29.65 25.27 -8.30
C LEU A 236 29.52 26.53 -7.43
N ALA A 237 28.82 26.44 -6.30
CA ALA A 237 28.66 27.54 -5.36
C ALA A 237 30.00 27.99 -4.73
N LEU A 238 30.96 27.08 -4.59
CA LEU A 238 32.32 27.36 -4.12
C LEU A 238 33.28 27.85 -5.23
N GLY A 239 32.82 27.91 -6.48
CA GLY A 239 33.63 28.34 -7.63
C GLY A 239 34.67 27.30 -8.09
N ILE A 240 34.44 26.02 -7.80
CA ILE A 240 35.31 24.92 -8.23
C ILE A 240 34.82 24.39 -9.58
N GLY A 241 35.50 24.80 -10.66
CA GLY A 241 35.15 24.41 -12.03
C GLY A 241 33.71 24.78 -12.41
N ASP A 242 33.07 23.93 -13.21
CA ASP A 242 31.67 24.05 -13.65
C ASP A 242 30.69 23.23 -12.77
N GLY A 243 31.15 22.74 -11.61
CA GLY A 243 30.37 21.89 -10.71
C GLY A 243 30.33 20.39 -11.10
N HIS A 244 30.87 20.00 -12.25
CA HIS A 244 30.93 18.61 -12.69
C HIS A 244 32.25 17.93 -12.30
N ALA A 245 32.35 17.60 -11.02
CA ALA A 245 33.54 16.99 -10.43
C ALA A 245 33.21 15.82 -9.48
N GLY A 246 31.94 15.38 -9.41
CA GLY A 246 31.50 14.30 -8.54
C GLY A 246 31.71 12.89 -9.12
N PHE A 247 32.02 11.91 -8.28
CA PHE A 247 32.11 10.48 -8.63
C PHE A 247 31.27 9.60 -7.69
N SER A 248 31.00 8.36 -8.13
CA SER A 248 30.28 7.34 -7.35
C SER A 248 30.68 5.94 -7.81
N PHE A 249 31.09 5.09 -6.87
CA PHE A 249 31.35 3.66 -7.05
C PHE A 249 30.22 2.83 -6.46
N THR A 250 29.83 1.73 -7.11
CA THR A 250 28.85 0.77 -6.60
C THR A 250 29.56 -0.53 -6.26
N LEU A 251 29.42 -1.01 -5.02
CA LEU A 251 30.07 -2.24 -4.58
C LEU A 251 29.26 -3.48 -5.05
N PRO A 252 29.90 -4.51 -5.62
CA PRO A 252 29.22 -5.69 -6.13
C PRO A 252 28.61 -6.58 -5.01
N HIS A 253 27.49 -7.26 -5.34
CA HIS A 253 26.73 -8.15 -4.46
C HIS A 253 27.13 -9.64 -4.55
N ASP A 254 28.11 -9.99 -5.39
CA ASP A 254 28.44 -11.36 -5.82
C ASP A 254 29.34 -12.16 -4.86
N GLY A 255 29.54 -11.67 -3.63
CA GLY A 255 30.38 -12.34 -2.63
C GLY A 255 31.88 -12.24 -2.88
N SER A 256 32.33 -11.54 -3.93
CA SER A 256 33.76 -11.21 -4.15
C SER A 256 34.31 -10.23 -3.10
N PHE A 257 33.41 -9.63 -2.32
CA PHE A 257 33.69 -8.61 -1.32
C PHE A 257 33.61 -9.19 0.10
N ARG A 258 34.73 -9.28 0.84
CA ARG A 258 34.72 -9.59 2.28
C ARG A 258 34.26 -8.34 3.03
N ASN A 259 33.19 -8.44 3.82
CA ASN A 259 32.58 -7.32 4.53
C ASN A 259 32.99 -7.33 6.02
N PRO A 260 33.52 -6.22 6.59
CA PRO A 260 33.91 -4.96 5.94
C PRO A 260 35.22 -5.08 5.13
N ALA A 261 35.43 -4.16 4.18
CA ALA A 261 36.70 -4.05 3.43
C ALA A 261 37.30 -2.64 3.52
N ASP A 262 38.63 -2.57 3.57
CA ASP A 262 39.38 -1.33 3.42
C ASP A 262 39.61 -1.04 1.93
N VAL A 263 39.29 0.18 1.52
CA VAL A 263 39.44 0.66 0.14
C VAL A 263 40.09 2.04 0.12
N SER A 264 40.83 2.31 -0.94
CA SER A 264 41.43 3.62 -1.23
C SER A 264 40.80 4.21 -2.48
N VAL A 265 40.59 5.53 -2.49
CA VAL A 265 40.16 6.28 -3.66
C VAL A 265 41.30 7.19 -4.10
N VAL A 266 41.82 6.96 -5.31
CA VAL A 266 42.98 7.66 -5.84
C VAL A 266 42.70 8.28 -7.21
N VAL A 267 43.40 9.36 -7.56
CA VAL A 267 43.37 9.88 -8.94
C VAL A 267 43.99 8.84 -9.87
N SER A 268 43.26 8.48 -10.92
CA SER A 268 43.62 7.38 -11.81
C SER A 268 44.97 7.62 -12.49
N GLY A 269 45.83 6.60 -12.49
CA GLY A 269 47.21 6.68 -13.00
C GLY A 269 48.21 7.40 -12.08
N GLY A 270 47.81 7.79 -10.87
CA GLY A 270 48.68 8.39 -9.84
C GLY A 270 48.66 7.62 -8.52
N SER A 271 49.40 8.14 -7.52
CA SER A 271 49.44 7.61 -6.15
C SER A 271 48.75 8.51 -5.12
N LEU A 272 48.06 9.56 -5.59
CA LEU A 272 47.41 10.56 -4.73
C LEU A 272 46.09 10.02 -4.18
N ASN A 273 46.04 9.76 -2.88
CA ASN A 273 44.78 9.51 -2.16
C ASN A 273 43.97 10.79 -2.04
N LEU A 274 42.66 10.69 -2.28
CA LEU A 274 41.74 11.78 -1.96
C LEU A 274 41.60 11.94 -0.45
N VAL A 275 41.16 13.12 0.00
CA VAL A 275 40.88 13.35 1.42
C VAL A 275 39.76 12.42 1.88
N ASN A 276 39.86 11.85 3.10
CA ASN A 276 39.04 10.74 3.61
C ASN A 276 39.25 9.37 2.92
N SER A 277 40.40 9.15 2.27
CA SER A 277 40.88 7.84 1.81
C SER A 277 42.22 7.49 2.49
N PRO A 278 42.45 6.23 2.92
CA PRO A 278 41.57 5.05 2.80
C PRO A 278 40.37 5.07 3.77
N LEU A 279 39.34 4.28 3.45
CA LEU A 279 38.10 4.16 4.21
C LEU A 279 37.58 2.71 4.28
N MET A 280 36.74 2.42 5.29
CA MET A 280 36.09 1.13 5.47
C MET A 280 34.68 1.12 4.87
N VAL A 281 34.34 0.08 4.10
CA VAL A 281 33.05 -0.04 3.42
C VAL A 281 32.35 -1.37 3.70
N PHE A 282 31.01 -1.34 3.69
CA PHE A 282 30.14 -2.49 3.95
C PHE A 282 29.34 -2.89 2.71
N ALA A 283 29.19 -4.20 2.50
CA ALA A 283 28.32 -4.73 1.45
C ALA A 283 26.83 -4.46 1.78
N PRO A 284 25.96 -4.24 0.78
CA PRO A 284 24.54 -4.02 1.05
C PRO A 284 23.84 -5.32 1.48
N PRO A 285 22.76 -5.25 2.28
CA PRO A 285 21.92 -6.42 2.54
C PRO A 285 21.35 -6.98 1.21
N PRO A 286 21.19 -8.31 1.07
CA PRO A 286 20.77 -8.93 -0.19
C PRO A 286 19.31 -8.65 -0.52
N PHE A 287 18.53 -8.12 0.41
CA PHE A 287 17.11 -7.82 0.21
C PHE A 287 16.86 -6.32 0.14
N ARG A 288 15.97 -5.93 -0.78
CA ARG A 288 15.41 -4.58 -0.90
C ARG A 288 13.90 -4.65 -0.82
N GLY A 289 13.26 -3.64 -0.28
CA GLY A 289 11.81 -3.58 -0.27
C GLY A 289 11.27 -2.38 0.49
N ALA A 290 10.01 -2.09 0.26
CA ALA A 290 9.29 -1.04 0.96
C ALA A 290 7.96 -1.56 1.51
N PHE A 291 7.62 -1.09 2.70
CA PHE A 291 6.28 -1.11 3.26
C PHE A 291 5.58 0.19 2.85
N ASP A 292 4.83 0.12 1.75
CA ASP A 292 4.22 1.31 1.15
C ASP A 292 3.03 1.80 1.96
N ARG A 293 2.15 0.88 2.38
CA ARG A 293 0.90 1.25 3.04
C ARG A 293 0.33 0.15 3.91
N LEU A 294 -0.12 0.53 5.09
CA LEU A 294 -1.08 -0.21 5.88
C LEU A 294 -2.51 0.24 5.54
N HIS A 295 -3.32 -0.64 4.95
CA HIS A 295 -4.71 -0.34 4.60
C HIS A 295 -5.65 -1.40 5.19
N GLY A 296 -6.51 -0.98 6.12
CA GLY A 296 -7.46 -1.89 6.75
C GLY A 296 -6.70 -3.01 7.45
N MET A 297 -7.03 -4.25 7.11
CA MET A 297 -6.38 -5.44 7.67
C MET A 297 -5.18 -5.91 6.83
N SER A 298 -4.66 -5.12 5.92
CA SER A 298 -3.64 -5.58 4.98
C SER A 298 -2.44 -4.63 4.94
N ALA A 299 -1.23 -5.19 5.06
CA ALA A 299 0.01 -4.47 4.82
C ALA A 299 0.49 -4.72 3.39
N HIS A 300 0.72 -3.65 2.65
CA HIS A 300 1.10 -3.68 1.24
C HIS A 300 2.50 -3.11 1.05
N GLY A 301 3.23 -3.73 0.14
CA GLY A 301 4.58 -3.29 -0.18
C GLY A 301 5.19 -4.11 -1.28
N TRP A 302 6.51 -4.08 -1.35
CA TRP A 302 7.29 -4.95 -2.21
C TRP A 302 8.59 -5.37 -1.54
N ALA A 303 9.08 -6.55 -1.89
CA ALA A 303 10.34 -7.09 -1.41
C ALA A 303 11.00 -7.96 -2.49
N LEU A 304 12.30 -7.81 -2.65
CA LEU A 304 13.10 -8.46 -3.68
C LEU A 304 14.45 -8.90 -3.13
N ASN A 305 14.92 -10.07 -3.53
CA ASN A 305 16.29 -10.48 -3.33
C ASN A 305 17.14 -9.96 -4.51
N MET A 306 18.06 -9.04 -4.25
CA MET A 306 18.93 -8.44 -5.27
C MET A 306 19.95 -9.45 -5.83
N ALA A 307 20.31 -10.48 -5.07
CA ALA A 307 21.21 -11.54 -5.53
C ALA A 307 20.49 -12.58 -6.41
N ASP A 308 19.17 -12.75 -6.24
CA ASP A 308 18.34 -13.60 -7.08
C ASP A 308 16.93 -13.00 -7.23
N PRO A 309 16.78 -12.04 -8.17
CA PRO A 309 15.51 -11.31 -8.35
C PRO A 309 14.33 -12.22 -8.72
N LYS A 310 14.57 -13.42 -9.26
CA LYS A 310 13.51 -14.33 -9.68
C LYS A 310 12.89 -15.11 -8.52
N THR A 311 13.60 -15.20 -7.39
CA THR A 311 13.10 -15.93 -6.22
C THR A 311 12.20 -15.02 -5.37
N PRO A 312 10.92 -15.40 -5.17
CA PRO A 312 10.01 -14.60 -4.35
C PRO A 312 10.44 -14.55 -2.88
N VAL A 313 10.35 -13.37 -2.28
CA VAL A 313 10.76 -13.12 -0.90
C VAL A 313 9.56 -13.26 0.03
N GLN A 314 9.73 -13.95 1.17
CA GLN A 314 8.72 -13.94 2.22
C GLN A 314 8.90 -12.73 3.15
N VAL A 315 7.78 -12.14 3.55
CA VAL A 315 7.70 -10.99 4.44
C VAL A 315 6.74 -11.27 5.59
N GLU A 316 6.97 -10.64 6.73
CA GLU A 316 6.15 -10.79 7.94
C GLU A 316 5.73 -9.42 8.48
N ALA A 317 4.46 -9.28 8.82
CA ALA A 317 3.95 -8.14 9.57
C ALA A 317 4.08 -8.43 11.08
N VAL A 318 4.66 -7.49 11.82
CA VAL A 318 5.02 -7.65 13.23
C VAL A 318 4.45 -6.49 14.03
N CYS A 319 3.87 -6.77 15.19
CA CYS A 319 3.40 -5.78 16.15
C CYS A 319 3.83 -6.20 17.56
N ASN A 320 4.44 -5.28 18.31
CA ASN A 320 5.01 -5.56 19.65
C ASN A 320 5.94 -6.79 19.69
N GLY A 321 6.71 -7.02 18.62
CA GLY A 321 7.62 -8.16 18.49
C GLY A 321 6.95 -9.50 18.13
N GLN A 322 5.62 -9.56 18.07
CA GLN A 322 4.88 -10.75 17.65
C GLN A 322 4.57 -10.70 16.14
N VAL A 323 4.84 -11.80 15.43
CA VAL A 323 4.45 -11.95 14.03
C VAL A 323 2.93 -12.11 13.97
N LEU A 324 2.27 -11.17 13.30
CA LEU A 324 0.82 -11.16 13.09
C LEU A 324 0.43 -12.05 11.92
N ALA A 325 1.15 -11.90 10.79
CA ALA A 325 0.89 -12.65 9.56
C ALA A 325 2.12 -12.61 8.64
N THR A 326 2.17 -13.53 7.67
CA THR A 326 3.24 -13.62 6.69
C THR A 326 2.65 -13.67 5.27
N ALA A 327 3.41 -13.19 4.28
CA ALA A 327 3.03 -13.30 2.87
C ALA A 327 4.27 -13.46 1.99
N THR A 328 4.07 -13.95 0.77
CA THR A 328 5.15 -14.03 -0.22
C THR A 328 4.99 -12.90 -1.24
N ALA A 329 6.07 -12.18 -1.52
CA ALA A 329 6.14 -11.08 -2.45
C ALA A 329 6.13 -11.57 -3.92
N ARG A 330 4.93 -11.85 -4.44
CA ARG A 330 4.67 -12.39 -5.80
C ARG A 330 3.63 -11.61 -6.59
N LEU A 331 3.08 -10.55 -6.02
CA LEU A 331 2.09 -9.71 -6.69
C LEU A 331 2.78 -8.84 -7.75
N PHE A 332 2.08 -8.59 -8.85
CA PHE A 332 2.59 -7.77 -9.94
C PHE A 332 2.43 -6.28 -9.63
N ARG A 333 3.46 -5.50 -9.96
CA ARG A 333 3.43 -4.03 -9.97
C ARG A 333 4.13 -3.48 -11.20
N GLY A 334 3.35 -2.76 -12.01
CA GLY A 334 3.83 -2.18 -13.27
C GLY A 334 4.90 -1.10 -13.07
N ASP A 335 4.79 -0.31 -12.01
CA ASP A 335 5.78 0.73 -11.70
C ASP A 335 7.14 0.17 -11.29
N LEU A 336 7.17 -0.99 -10.63
CA LEU A 336 8.42 -1.68 -10.28
C LEU A 336 9.06 -2.33 -11.52
N LEU A 337 8.24 -2.84 -12.44
CA LEU A 337 8.71 -3.28 -13.75
C LEU A 337 9.31 -2.12 -14.56
N ASP A 338 8.65 -0.96 -14.58
CA ASP A 338 9.13 0.24 -15.26
C ASP A 338 10.45 0.76 -14.66
N ALA A 339 10.63 0.57 -13.35
CA ALA A 339 11.89 0.85 -12.65
C ALA A 339 13.00 -0.20 -12.90
N GLY A 340 12.74 -1.24 -13.70
CA GLY A 340 13.69 -2.31 -14.01
C GLY A 340 13.91 -3.30 -12.86
N LEU A 341 13.02 -3.34 -11.87
CA LEU A 341 13.10 -4.24 -10.72
C LEU A 341 12.32 -5.53 -11.00
N ASN A 342 13.06 -6.62 -11.30
CA ASN A 342 12.50 -7.93 -11.65
C ASN A 342 11.55 -7.87 -12.87
N GLU A 343 10.75 -8.92 -13.08
CA GLU A 343 9.63 -8.95 -14.05
C GLU A 343 8.35 -8.29 -13.48
N GLY A 344 8.47 -7.42 -12.47
CA GLY A 344 7.36 -6.75 -11.77
C GLY A 344 6.66 -7.58 -10.69
N PHE A 345 6.99 -8.87 -10.52
CA PHE A 345 6.41 -9.77 -9.52
C PHE A 345 7.19 -9.79 -8.20
N CYS A 346 7.20 -8.67 -7.49
CA CYS A 346 7.86 -8.53 -6.20
C CYS A 346 7.03 -7.79 -5.16
N ALA A 347 5.75 -7.54 -5.43
CA ALA A 347 4.85 -6.91 -4.47
C ALA A 347 4.22 -7.94 -3.51
N TYR A 348 3.84 -7.51 -2.32
CA TYR A 348 3.16 -8.35 -1.34
C TYR A 348 1.90 -7.66 -0.78
N LYS A 349 0.99 -8.49 -0.29
CA LYS A 349 -0.15 -8.12 0.56
C LYS A 349 -0.16 -9.11 1.72
N ILE A 350 0.03 -8.62 2.94
CA ILE A 350 -0.04 -9.42 4.16
C ILE A 350 -1.40 -9.18 4.80
N ASP A 351 -2.26 -10.19 4.88
CA ASP A 351 -3.54 -10.10 5.57
C ASP A 351 -3.35 -10.37 7.07
N ILE A 352 -3.51 -9.32 7.87
CA ILE A 352 -3.13 -9.25 9.28
C ILE A 352 -4.17 -9.92 10.22
N GLY A 353 -5.36 -10.31 9.74
CA GLY A 353 -6.29 -11.14 10.51
C GLY A 353 -6.93 -10.46 11.74
N LYS A 354 -7.98 -11.08 12.32
CA LYS A 354 -9.08 -10.45 13.08
C LYS A 354 -8.69 -9.58 14.30
N GLN A 355 -8.72 -8.27 14.08
CA GLN A 355 -9.45 -7.19 14.78
C GLN A 355 -8.58 -5.95 14.60
N ILE A 356 -8.74 -5.23 13.49
CA ILE A 356 -8.00 -3.97 13.28
C ILE A 356 -8.16 -3.03 14.48
N LEU A 357 -9.31 -3.13 15.18
CA LEU A 357 -9.62 -2.44 16.44
C LEU A 357 -8.58 -2.71 17.54
N ASP A 358 -8.13 -3.95 17.71
CA ASP A 358 -7.11 -4.30 18.70
C ASP A 358 -5.75 -3.69 18.33
N LEU A 359 -5.49 -3.53 17.03
CA LEU A 359 -4.25 -2.95 16.52
C LEU A 359 -4.34 -1.42 16.35
N LEU A 360 -5.50 -0.76 16.55
CA LEU A 360 -5.60 0.68 16.33
C LEU A 360 -4.64 1.46 17.24
N GLY A 361 -3.86 2.34 16.62
CA GLY A 361 -2.82 3.11 17.31
C GLY A 361 -1.54 2.33 17.58
N GLN A 362 -1.47 1.03 17.25
CA GLN A 362 -0.24 0.25 17.35
C GLN A 362 0.63 0.39 16.09
N GLU A 363 1.94 0.21 16.26
CA GLU A 363 2.91 0.24 15.18
C GLU A 363 3.07 -1.14 14.55
N ILE A 364 2.77 -1.24 13.26
CA ILE A 364 3.01 -2.42 12.46
C ILE A 364 4.31 -2.23 11.69
N GLN A 365 5.24 -3.17 11.85
CA GLN A 365 6.45 -3.25 11.06
C GLN A 365 6.33 -4.38 10.04
N VAL A 366 6.87 -4.20 8.84
CA VAL A 366 7.05 -5.31 7.90
C VAL A 366 8.54 -5.58 7.74
N ARG A 367 8.93 -6.85 7.81
CA ARG A 367 10.33 -7.29 7.66
C ARG A 367 10.44 -8.52 6.78
N ILE A 368 11.65 -8.87 6.36
CA ILE A 368 11.92 -10.14 5.66
C ILE A 368 11.73 -11.31 6.64
N ALA A 369 10.98 -12.33 6.23
CA ALA A 369 10.72 -13.51 7.04
C ALA A 369 12.01 -14.25 7.39
N GLY A 370 12.13 -14.67 8.65
CA GLY A 370 13.35 -15.32 9.16
C GLY A 370 14.55 -14.37 9.37
N HIS A 371 14.43 -13.07 9.07
CA HIS A 371 15.49 -12.08 9.24
C HIS A 371 14.99 -10.89 10.10
N PRO A 372 15.05 -11.00 11.44
CA PRO A 372 14.50 -10.00 12.37
C PRO A 372 15.00 -8.58 12.17
N ASP A 373 16.25 -8.42 11.73
CA ASP A 373 16.94 -7.14 11.56
C ASP A 373 16.67 -6.47 10.19
N LEU A 374 16.03 -7.18 9.25
CA LEU A 374 15.76 -6.69 7.89
C LEU A 374 14.35 -6.11 7.78
N VAL A 375 14.14 -4.97 8.44
CA VAL A 375 12.90 -4.20 8.39
C VAL A 375 12.82 -3.41 7.07
N LEU A 376 11.67 -3.50 6.39
CA LEU A 376 11.46 -2.84 5.10
C LEU A 376 11.27 -1.33 5.26
N THR A 377 11.77 -0.58 4.26
CA THR A 377 11.67 0.89 4.22
C THR A 377 10.21 1.33 4.30
N GLY A 378 9.89 2.31 5.15
CA GLY A 378 8.49 2.72 5.39
C GLY A 378 7.82 2.02 6.58
N SER A 379 8.54 1.13 7.29
CA SER A 379 8.15 0.61 8.60
C SER A 379 8.75 1.43 9.76
N PRO A 380 8.09 1.49 10.93
CA PRO A 380 6.71 1.09 11.18
C PRO A 380 5.68 2.04 10.54
N GLN A 381 4.47 1.53 10.30
CA GLN A 381 3.28 2.36 10.10
C GLN A 381 2.28 2.12 11.22
N VAL A 382 1.60 3.19 11.65
CA VAL A 382 0.57 3.09 12.68
C VAL A 382 -0.72 2.55 12.06
N ALA A 383 -1.26 1.48 12.65
CA ALA A 383 -2.58 0.99 12.31
C ALA A 383 -3.62 2.07 12.62
N THR A 384 -4.17 2.64 11.54
CA THR A 384 -5.21 3.67 11.60
C THR A 384 -6.47 3.12 10.95
N GLN A 385 -7.62 3.59 11.41
CA GLN A 385 -8.90 3.17 10.84
C GLN A 385 -9.22 4.04 9.62
N ASN A 386 -9.79 3.43 8.58
CA ASN A 386 -10.32 4.19 7.44
C ASN A 386 -11.27 5.29 7.97
N PRO A 387 -11.02 6.59 7.67
CA PRO A 387 -11.84 7.70 8.15
C PRO A 387 -13.33 7.58 7.80
N ASN A 388 -13.65 6.88 6.71
CA ASN A 388 -15.02 6.57 6.34
C ASN A 388 -15.63 5.46 7.19
N LEU A 389 -14.84 4.46 7.63
CA LEU A 389 -15.28 3.53 8.67
C LEU A 389 -15.52 4.27 10.01
N LEU A 390 -14.63 5.21 10.37
CA LEU A 390 -14.79 6.07 11.55
C LEU A 390 -16.05 6.94 11.51
N ARG A 391 -16.54 7.32 10.33
CA ARG A 391 -17.83 8.02 10.18
C ARG A 391 -18.99 7.14 10.68
N TYR A 392 -18.94 5.84 10.42
CA TYR A 392 -19.98 4.91 10.87
C TYR A 392 -19.83 4.62 12.37
N LEU A 393 -18.64 4.66 12.95
CA LEU A 393 -18.47 4.53 14.40
C LEU A 393 -19.05 5.69 15.22
N LYS A 394 -19.48 6.81 14.59
CA LYS A 394 -20.03 7.96 15.31
C LYS A 394 -21.57 7.86 15.40
N PRO A 395 -22.17 7.63 16.58
CA PRO A 395 -23.61 7.41 16.72
C PRO A 395 -24.48 8.57 16.22
N ALA A 396 -24.00 9.81 16.31
CA ALA A 396 -24.69 11.00 15.81
C ALA A 396 -24.12 11.54 14.48
N ARG A 397 -23.10 10.89 13.91
CA ARG A 397 -22.28 11.41 12.80
C ARG A 397 -21.79 12.86 13.03
N GLY A 398 -21.59 13.25 14.29
CA GLY A 398 -21.18 14.60 14.70
C GLY A 398 -22.30 15.66 14.73
N MET A 399 -23.57 15.28 14.63
CA MET A 399 -24.70 16.22 14.62
C MET A 399 -25.02 16.76 16.02
N ASN A 400 -25.17 18.09 16.12
CA ASN A 400 -25.63 18.74 17.35
C ASN A 400 -27.12 18.42 17.62
N PRO A 401 -27.48 17.81 18.77
CA PRO A 401 -28.86 17.47 19.11
C PRO A 401 -29.84 18.65 19.04
N ALA A 402 -29.38 19.87 19.33
CA ALA A 402 -30.21 21.08 19.26
C ALA A 402 -30.71 21.39 17.83
N LEU A 403 -30.02 20.90 16.79
CA LEU A 403 -30.40 21.09 15.39
C LEU A 403 -31.40 20.03 14.89
N LEU A 404 -31.55 18.91 15.61
CA LEU A 404 -32.35 17.78 15.16
C LEU A 404 -33.83 18.14 14.88
N PRO A 405 -34.53 18.94 15.70
CA PRO A 405 -35.92 19.31 15.41
C PRO A 405 -36.08 20.14 14.13
N ARG A 406 -35.11 21.01 13.81
CA ARG A 406 -35.11 21.82 12.58
C ARG A 406 -34.78 20.96 11.37
N LEU A 407 -33.80 20.08 11.49
CA LEU A 407 -33.47 19.11 10.45
C LEU A 407 -34.67 18.21 10.15
N ARG A 408 -35.31 17.65 11.18
CA ARG A 408 -36.46 16.76 11.03
C ARG A 408 -37.60 17.38 10.24
N ARG A 409 -38.00 18.62 10.56
CA ARG A 409 -38.99 19.37 9.75
C ARG A 409 -38.57 19.53 8.29
N THR A 410 -37.29 19.78 8.03
CA THR A 410 -36.76 19.94 6.67
C THR A 410 -36.80 18.64 5.89
N LEU A 411 -36.38 17.53 6.50
CA LEU A 411 -36.37 16.21 5.86
C LEU A 411 -37.78 15.66 5.67
N ASP A 412 -38.69 15.87 6.63
CA ASP A 412 -40.09 15.48 6.52
C ASP A 412 -40.79 16.16 5.33
N HIS A 413 -40.46 17.44 5.08
CA HIS A 413 -40.96 18.16 3.91
C HIS A 413 -40.40 17.57 2.59
N ARG A 414 -39.12 17.18 2.58
CA ARG A 414 -38.44 16.60 1.40
C ARG A 414 -38.98 15.22 1.01
N VAL A 415 -39.42 14.41 1.96
CA VAL A 415 -40.03 13.09 1.65
C VAL A 415 -41.53 13.18 1.37
N GLY A 416 -42.15 14.33 1.64
CA GLY A 416 -43.55 14.61 1.31
C GLY A 416 -44.51 13.86 2.22
N PRO A 417 -45.63 13.30 1.70
CA PRO A 417 -46.61 12.60 2.52
C PRO A 417 -46.20 11.17 2.88
N LEU A 418 -45.18 10.61 2.22
CA LEU A 418 -44.79 9.22 2.39
C LEU A 418 -44.44 8.90 3.86
N ARG A 419 -44.90 7.76 4.34
CA ARG A 419 -44.62 7.25 5.68
C ARG A 419 -44.09 5.82 5.64
N LEU A 420 -43.17 5.50 6.55
CA LEU A 420 -42.61 4.16 6.74
C LEU A 420 -43.21 3.48 7.99
N SER A 421 -43.66 2.25 7.87
CA SER A 421 -43.93 1.38 9.03
C SER A 421 -42.74 0.47 9.28
N ILE A 422 -42.20 0.47 10.50
CA ILE A 422 -41.13 -0.41 10.93
C ILE A 422 -41.75 -1.52 11.76
N VAL A 423 -41.62 -2.76 11.31
CA VAL A 423 -42.11 -3.95 11.99
C VAL A 423 -40.94 -4.60 12.71
N MET A 424 -41.07 -4.77 14.03
CA MET A 424 -40.03 -5.34 14.89
C MET A 424 -40.63 -6.45 15.76
N PRO A 425 -40.55 -7.72 15.33
CA PRO A 425 -40.82 -8.87 16.19
C PRO A 425 -39.83 -8.91 17.34
N VAL A 426 -40.29 -9.22 18.55
CA VAL A 426 -39.50 -9.20 19.79
C VAL A 426 -39.72 -10.50 20.55
N TYR A 427 -38.65 -11.21 20.90
CA TYR A 427 -38.72 -12.38 21.77
C TYR A 427 -37.49 -12.50 22.67
N ASN A 428 -37.67 -12.32 23.98
CA ASN A 428 -36.64 -12.56 25.01
C ASN A 428 -35.30 -11.81 24.80
N THR A 429 -35.33 -10.68 24.10
CA THR A 429 -34.15 -9.86 23.80
C THR A 429 -33.50 -9.31 25.07
N PRO A 430 -32.15 -9.30 25.20
CA PRO A 430 -31.46 -8.57 26.27
C PRO A 430 -31.90 -7.11 26.34
N ARG A 431 -32.05 -6.59 27.57
CA ARG A 431 -32.62 -5.25 27.82
C ARG A 431 -31.91 -4.16 27.03
N ASP A 432 -30.59 -4.12 27.09
CA ASP A 432 -29.81 -3.02 26.50
C ASP A 432 -29.86 -3.07 24.97
N TRP A 433 -29.91 -4.27 24.39
CA TRP A 433 -30.05 -4.46 22.95
C TRP A 433 -31.41 -3.97 22.44
N LEU A 434 -32.49 -4.34 23.14
CA LEU A 434 -33.84 -3.87 22.82
C LEU A 434 -33.97 -2.35 22.95
N VAL A 435 -33.39 -1.77 24.00
CA VAL A 435 -33.35 -0.32 24.21
C VAL A 435 -32.60 0.37 23.05
N GLN A 436 -31.43 -0.15 22.67
CA GLN A 436 -30.64 0.39 21.55
C GLN A 436 -31.41 0.33 20.23
N ALA A 437 -32.12 -0.77 19.94
CA ALA A 437 -32.94 -0.92 18.75
C ALA A 437 -34.05 0.17 18.70
N ILE A 438 -34.82 0.34 19.78
CA ILE A 438 -35.90 1.34 19.85
C ILE A 438 -35.35 2.78 19.79
N GLU A 439 -34.29 3.08 20.54
CA GLU A 439 -33.66 4.41 20.53
C GLU A 439 -33.09 4.76 19.15
N SER A 440 -32.61 3.78 18.38
CA SER A 440 -32.16 4.00 17.00
C SER A 440 -33.28 4.50 16.08
N VAL A 441 -34.51 4.07 16.32
CA VAL A 441 -35.71 4.54 15.59
C VAL A 441 -36.13 5.94 16.07
N LEU A 442 -36.07 6.20 17.38
CA LEU A 442 -36.37 7.51 17.96
C LEU A 442 -35.39 8.61 17.48
N ALA A 443 -34.12 8.24 17.31
CA ALA A 443 -33.04 9.12 16.87
C ALA A 443 -33.12 9.53 15.38
N GLN A 444 -34.02 8.94 14.59
CA GLN A 444 -34.08 9.13 13.14
C GLN A 444 -34.26 10.59 12.74
N TRP A 445 -33.48 11.07 11.77
CA TRP A 445 -33.54 12.45 11.32
C TRP A 445 -34.83 12.75 10.56
N CYS A 446 -35.53 11.73 10.05
CA CYS A 446 -36.87 11.84 9.47
C CYS A 446 -37.91 11.36 10.51
N GLY A 447 -38.97 12.13 10.72
CA GLY A 447 -40.05 11.82 11.67
C GLY A 447 -41.22 11.04 11.09
N ARG A 448 -41.21 10.77 9.78
CA ARG A 448 -42.29 10.11 9.01
C ARG A 448 -42.31 8.58 9.18
N TRP A 449 -42.47 8.13 10.42
CA TRP A 449 -42.48 6.70 10.73
C TRP A 449 -43.53 6.31 11.79
N GLU A 450 -43.80 5.01 11.87
CA GLU A 450 -44.32 4.33 13.05
C GLU A 450 -43.48 3.09 13.33
N LEU A 451 -43.38 2.70 14.59
CA LEU A 451 -42.73 1.47 15.03
C LEU A 451 -43.79 0.55 15.61
N ILE A 452 -43.87 -0.68 15.09
CA ILE A 452 -44.81 -1.70 15.53
C ILE A 452 -43.98 -2.83 16.13
N CYS A 453 -43.92 -2.85 17.45
CA CYS A 453 -43.25 -3.90 18.21
C CYS A 453 -44.24 -5.05 18.43
N ILE A 454 -43.85 -6.27 18.07
CA ILE A 454 -44.65 -7.47 18.31
C ILE A 454 -43.94 -8.30 19.35
N ASP A 455 -44.39 -8.20 20.62
CA ASP A 455 -43.88 -9.04 21.70
C ASP A 455 -44.47 -10.45 21.54
N ASP A 456 -43.73 -11.36 20.91
CA ASP A 456 -44.16 -12.71 20.56
C ASP A 456 -44.15 -13.64 21.80
N CYS A 457 -44.85 -13.20 22.85
CA CYS A 457 -44.94 -13.84 24.15
C CYS A 457 -43.59 -14.04 24.85
N SER A 458 -42.78 -12.97 24.96
CA SER A 458 -41.53 -13.01 25.72
C SER A 458 -41.76 -13.46 27.17
N THR A 459 -40.94 -14.40 27.63
CA THR A 459 -40.93 -14.87 29.02
C THR A 459 -40.08 -13.98 29.92
N ALA A 460 -39.15 -13.21 29.36
CA ALA A 460 -38.30 -12.30 30.10
C ALA A 460 -39.11 -11.06 30.54
N PRO A 461 -39.23 -10.79 31.86
CA PRO A 461 -40.18 -9.80 32.38
C PRO A 461 -39.84 -8.35 31.98
N HIS A 462 -38.58 -8.06 31.67
CA HIS A 462 -38.17 -6.71 31.26
C HIS A 462 -38.67 -6.32 29.87
N VAL A 463 -38.91 -7.28 28.96
CA VAL A 463 -39.26 -6.99 27.56
C VAL A 463 -40.57 -6.22 27.48
N GLY A 464 -41.66 -6.77 28.03
CA GLY A 464 -42.96 -6.11 28.04
C GLY A 464 -42.99 -4.82 28.87
N ALA A 465 -42.10 -4.66 29.87
CA ALA A 465 -41.97 -3.42 30.62
C ALA A 465 -41.29 -2.31 29.79
N VAL A 466 -40.19 -2.64 29.09
CA VAL A 466 -39.48 -1.71 28.20
C VAL A 466 -40.40 -1.27 27.06
N LEU A 467 -41.07 -2.21 26.38
CA LEU A 467 -41.96 -1.90 25.26
C LEU A 467 -43.10 -0.97 25.66
N ARG A 468 -43.76 -1.22 26.80
CA ARG A 468 -44.82 -0.35 27.32
C ARG A 468 -44.31 1.05 27.67
N ALA A 469 -43.17 1.14 28.36
CA ALA A 469 -42.57 2.42 28.71
C ALA A 469 -42.29 3.31 27.48
N TYR A 470 -41.85 2.71 26.37
CA TYR A 470 -41.63 3.45 25.12
C TYR A 470 -42.93 3.82 24.39
N ALA A 471 -43.94 2.92 24.39
CA ALA A 471 -45.24 3.21 23.80
C ALA A 471 -45.99 4.34 24.54
N ASP A 472 -45.86 4.40 25.86
CA ASP A 472 -46.43 5.49 26.68
C ASP A 472 -45.71 6.83 26.42
N ARG A 473 -44.43 6.79 26.03
CA ARG A 473 -43.60 7.97 25.77
C ARG A 473 -43.76 8.55 24.36
N ASP A 474 -43.96 7.73 23.34
CA ASP A 474 -44.11 8.18 21.96
C ASP A 474 -45.27 7.46 21.25
N PRO A 475 -46.34 8.17 20.85
CA PRO A 475 -47.54 7.56 20.26
C PRO A 475 -47.31 6.94 18.88
N ARG A 476 -46.12 7.13 18.27
CA ARG A 476 -45.73 6.46 17.04
C ARG A 476 -45.24 5.03 17.28
N ILE A 477 -44.99 4.65 18.53
CA ILE A 477 -44.62 3.29 18.95
C ILE A 477 -45.89 2.56 19.38
N ARG A 478 -46.14 1.41 18.77
CA ARG A 478 -47.29 0.55 19.06
C ARG A 478 -46.80 -0.83 19.43
N VAL A 479 -47.36 -1.40 20.49
CA VAL A 479 -47.01 -2.74 20.97
C VAL A 479 -48.19 -3.66 20.75
N LEU A 480 -47.95 -4.80 20.11
CA LEU A 480 -48.90 -5.89 19.93
C LEU A 480 -48.37 -7.12 20.65
N THR A 481 -49.21 -7.77 21.44
CA THR A 481 -48.83 -8.98 22.17
C THR A 481 -49.84 -10.08 21.82
N PRO A 482 -49.51 -11.01 20.90
CA PRO A 482 -50.34 -12.18 20.66
C PRO A 482 -50.51 -13.03 21.93
N GLN A 483 -51.51 -13.92 21.91
CA GLN A 483 -51.81 -14.83 23.03
C GLN A 483 -50.88 -16.05 23.06
N VAL A 484 -50.27 -16.38 21.92
CA VAL A 484 -49.37 -17.53 21.75
C VAL A 484 -48.15 -17.10 20.96
N ASN A 485 -46.99 -17.68 21.28
CA ASN A 485 -45.77 -17.50 20.50
C ASN A 485 -45.97 -18.15 19.12
N GLY A 486 -45.97 -17.33 18.08
CA GLY A 486 -46.19 -17.77 16.70
C GLY A 486 -44.90 -17.91 15.89
N GLY A 487 -43.77 -17.45 16.43
CA GLY A 487 -42.50 -17.36 15.73
C GLY A 487 -42.40 -16.15 14.81
N ILE A 488 -41.20 -15.95 14.26
CA ILE A 488 -40.80 -14.73 13.54
C ILE A 488 -41.73 -14.37 12.38
N ALA A 489 -42.15 -15.34 11.57
CA ALA A 489 -42.98 -15.08 10.39
C ALA A 489 -44.40 -14.65 10.78
N VAL A 490 -45.02 -15.30 11.78
CA VAL A 490 -46.36 -14.95 12.28
C VAL A 490 -46.34 -13.57 12.94
N ALA A 491 -45.34 -13.31 13.79
CA ALA A 491 -45.16 -12.02 14.45
C ALA A 491 -44.94 -10.88 13.43
N THR A 492 -44.11 -11.13 12.42
CA THR A 492 -43.87 -10.18 11.32
C THR A 492 -45.14 -9.88 10.54
N ASN A 493 -45.93 -10.90 10.21
CA ASN A 493 -47.20 -10.72 9.51
C ASN A 493 -48.25 -9.99 10.34
N LEU A 494 -48.27 -10.19 11.66
CA LEU A 494 -49.13 -9.41 12.56
C LEU A 494 -48.76 -7.92 12.51
N GLY A 495 -47.46 -7.61 12.52
CA GLY A 495 -46.95 -6.25 12.33
C GLY A 495 -47.31 -5.67 10.96
N LEU A 496 -47.12 -6.44 9.89
CA LEU A 496 -47.46 -6.03 8.52
C LEU A 496 -48.95 -5.71 8.36
N ARG A 497 -49.84 -6.53 8.93
CA ARG A 497 -51.29 -6.27 8.94
C ARG A 497 -51.65 -4.99 9.70
N ALA A 498 -50.88 -4.64 10.73
CA ALA A 498 -51.08 -3.45 11.54
C ALA A 498 -50.45 -2.17 10.95
N ALA A 499 -49.59 -2.30 9.93
CA ALA A 499 -48.85 -1.23 9.29
C ALA A 499 -49.76 -0.24 8.54
N ARG A 500 -49.49 1.06 8.70
CA ARG A 500 -50.25 2.17 8.09
C ARG A 500 -49.41 3.01 7.12
N GLY A 501 -48.11 2.77 7.03
CA GLY A 501 -47.20 3.45 6.10
C GLY A 501 -47.44 3.08 4.65
N ASP A 502 -46.92 3.89 3.73
CA ASP A 502 -46.91 3.59 2.30
C ASP A 502 -45.90 2.47 1.97
N TYR A 503 -44.83 2.41 2.77
CA TYR A 503 -43.81 1.38 2.75
C TYR A 503 -43.70 0.70 4.11
N VAL A 504 -43.24 -0.54 4.10
CA VAL A 504 -42.93 -1.33 5.30
C VAL A 504 -41.47 -1.74 5.27
N THR A 505 -40.81 -1.69 6.42
CA THR A 505 -39.48 -2.25 6.64
C THR A 505 -39.46 -3.12 7.88
N PHE A 506 -38.49 -4.02 7.96
CA PHE A 506 -38.31 -4.95 9.08
C PHE A 506 -37.02 -4.59 9.82
N LEU A 507 -37.07 -4.63 11.15
CA LEU A 507 -35.95 -4.39 12.06
C LEU A 507 -35.90 -5.53 13.06
N ASP A 508 -34.74 -6.16 13.19
CA ASP A 508 -34.54 -7.15 14.23
C ASP A 508 -34.35 -6.45 15.59
N HIS A 509 -34.89 -7.06 16.65
CA HIS A 509 -35.00 -6.46 17.97
C HIS A 509 -33.64 -6.22 18.67
N ASP A 510 -32.57 -6.75 18.11
CA ASP A 510 -31.19 -6.67 18.55
C ASP A 510 -30.27 -5.98 17.53
N ASP A 511 -30.84 -5.31 16.53
CA ASP A 511 -30.11 -4.53 15.53
C ASP A 511 -30.39 -3.03 15.65
N VAL A 512 -29.65 -2.22 14.89
CA VAL A 512 -29.72 -0.75 14.96
C VAL A 512 -29.83 -0.12 13.58
N LEU A 513 -30.73 0.85 13.44
CA LEU A 513 -30.83 1.70 12.25
C LEU A 513 -29.85 2.87 12.34
N GLU A 514 -29.21 3.19 11.22
CA GLU A 514 -28.43 4.43 11.11
C GLU A 514 -29.35 5.66 11.19
N PRO A 515 -28.92 6.79 11.77
CA PRO A 515 -29.80 7.93 12.05
C PRO A 515 -30.49 8.56 10.82
N ASP A 516 -30.00 8.31 9.60
CA ASP A 516 -30.58 8.78 8.34
C ASP A 516 -31.26 7.70 7.49
N ALA A 517 -31.41 6.49 8.02
CA ALA A 517 -32.04 5.35 7.34
C ALA A 517 -33.41 5.70 6.74
N ILE A 518 -34.33 6.19 7.57
CA ILE A 518 -35.72 6.46 7.17
C ILE A 518 -35.78 7.56 6.11
N TYR A 519 -34.95 8.60 6.23
CA TYR A 519 -34.88 9.66 5.23
C TYR A 519 -34.48 9.11 3.86
N HIS A 520 -33.43 8.30 3.81
CA HIS A 520 -32.92 7.76 2.56
C HIS A 520 -33.86 6.75 1.91
N LEU A 521 -34.54 5.91 2.69
CA LEU A 521 -35.58 5.02 2.18
C LEU A 521 -36.73 5.81 1.54
N LEU A 522 -37.32 6.76 2.28
CA LEU A 522 -38.48 7.52 1.79
C LEU A 522 -38.12 8.48 0.66
N LYS A 523 -36.92 9.09 0.68
CA LYS A 523 -36.40 9.88 -0.44
C LYS A 523 -36.28 9.02 -1.69
N THR A 524 -35.71 7.82 -1.57
CA THR A 524 -35.55 6.88 -2.68
C THR A 524 -36.91 6.46 -3.24
N ALA A 525 -37.85 6.07 -2.36
CA ALA A 525 -39.22 5.75 -2.75
C ALA A 525 -39.87 6.91 -3.53
N ARG A 526 -39.74 8.15 -3.05
CA ARG A 526 -40.30 9.33 -3.73
C ARG A 526 -39.65 9.62 -5.08
N GLU A 527 -38.32 9.50 -5.18
CA GLU A 527 -37.57 9.88 -6.39
C GLU A 527 -37.67 8.83 -7.49
N THR A 528 -37.90 7.56 -7.13
CA THR A 528 -37.80 6.43 -8.07
C THR A 528 -39.10 5.66 -8.25
N ASP A 529 -40.07 5.84 -7.34
CA ASP A 529 -41.27 5.02 -7.23
C ASP A 529 -40.96 3.51 -7.20
N ALA A 530 -39.85 3.14 -6.55
CA ALA A 530 -39.41 1.75 -6.43
C ALA A 530 -40.42 0.90 -5.62
N ASP A 531 -40.67 -0.33 -6.08
CA ASP A 531 -41.51 -1.28 -5.32
C ASP A 531 -40.76 -1.93 -4.16
N PHE A 532 -39.44 -2.08 -4.32
CA PHE A 532 -38.57 -2.66 -3.32
C PHE A 532 -37.24 -1.89 -3.23
N ILE A 533 -36.78 -1.62 -2.02
CA ILE A 533 -35.59 -0.83 -1.72
C ILE A 533 -34.72 -1.61 -0.74
N TYR A 534 -33.42 -1.73 -1.06
CA TYR A 534 -32.41 -2.28 -0.16
C TYR A 534 -31.21 -1.33 -0.04
N SER A 535 -30.40 -1.53 1.00
CA SER A 535 -29.23 -0.70 1.28
C SER A 535 -27.97 -1.53 1.52
N ASP A 536 -26.85 -0.84 1.70
CA ASP A 536 -25.65 -1.44 2.27
C ASP A 536 -25.86 -1.63 3.79
N GLU A 537 -25.05 -2.48 4.40
CA GLU A 537 -25.08 -2.75 5.85
C GLU A 537 -23.68 -2.86 6.44
N ALA A 538 -23.60 -2.70 7.75
CA ALA A 538 -22.41 -3.03 8.52
C ALA A 538 -22.73 -4.17 9.48
N THR A 539 -21.78 -5.09 9.63
CA THR A 539 -21.83 -6.14 10.64
C THR A 539 -21.04 -5.67 11.85
N THR A 540 -21.57 -5.87 13.06
CA THR A 540 -20.90 -5.57 14.34
C THR A 540 -20.73 -6.83 15.17
N ASP A 541 -19.87 -6.76 16.18
CA ASP A 541 -19.92 -7.72 17.29
C ASP A 541 -21.06 -7.35 18.27
N GLU A 542 -21.05 -7.91 19.48
CA GLU A 542 -22.04 -7.61 20.53
C GLU A 542 -22.08 -6.12 20.91
N ASN A 543 -20.96 -5.41 20.77
CA ASN A 543 -20.89 -3.96 20.83
C ASN A 543 -21.24 -3.35 19.45
N ILE A 544 -22.37 -2.65 19.38
CA ILE A 544 -22.87 -2.05 18.13
C ILE A 544 -21.98 -0.92 17.58
N ASP A 545 -21.10 -0.38 18.41
CA ASP A 545 -20.12 0.62 18.00
C ASP A 545 -18.83 -0.04 17.46
N SER A 546 -18.71 -1.37 17.50
CA SER A 546 -17.59 -2.13 16.96
C SER A 546 -17.95 -2.70 15.58
N ILE A 547 -17.59 -1.99 14.51
CA ILE A 547 -17.86 -2.42 13.13
C ILE A 547 -16.85 -3.48 12.72
N ALA A 548 -17.33 -4.71 12.52
CA ALA A 548 -16.53 -5.86 12.10
C ALA A 548 -16.36 -5.92 10.58
N ASP A 549 -17.40 -5.58 9.81
CA ASP A 549 -17.36 -5.61 8.34
C ASP A 549 -18.40 -4.64 7.72
N VAL A 550 -18.19 -4.27 6.46
CA VAL A 550 -19.11 -3.45 5.66
C VAL A 550 -19.41 -4.13 4.33
N LYS A 551 -20.71 -4.37 4.07
CA LYS A 551 -21.19 -4.95 2.82
C LYS A 551 -21.67 -3.84 1.88
N ALA A 552 -20.76 -3.37 1.03
CA ALA A 552 -21.00 -2.42 -0.05
C ALA A 552 -21.49 -3.17 -1.29
N ARG A 553 -22.79 -3.11 -1.57
CA ARG A 553 -23.46 -3.94 -2.57
C ARG A 553 -23.51 -3.29 -3.96
N PRO A 554 -23.55 -4.07 -5.04
CA PRO A 554 -23.86 -3.52 -6.37
C PRO A 554 -25.34 -3.13 -6.50
N ALA A 555 -25.72 -2.56 -7.64
CA ALA A 555 -27.13 -2.53 -8.07
C ALA A 555 -27.71 -3.96 -8.14
N PHE A 556 -29.04 -4.05 -8.21
CA PHE A 556 -29.72 -5.33 -8.16
C PHE A 556 -29.31 -6.21 -9.35
N SER A 557 -28.80 -7.40 -9.04
CA SER A 557 -28.53 -8.48 -9.99
C SER A 557 -29.31 -9.71 -9.54
N TYR A 558 -30.29 -10.10 -10.37
CA TYR A 558 -31.16 -11.24 -10.09
C TYR A 558 -30.36 -12.55 -10.00
N ASP A 559 -29.46 -12.75 -10.96
CA ASP A 559 -28.61 -13.93 -11.04
C ASP A 559 -27.63 -14.01 -9.86
N TYR A 560 -27.15 -12.84 -9.38
CA TYR A 560 -26.36 -12.78 -8.16
C TYR A 560 -27.19 -13.16 -6.94
N TYR A 561 -28.42 -12.68 -6.84
CA TYR A 561 -29.31 -13.02 -5.72
C TYR A 561 -29.62 -14.52 -5.66
N LEU A 562 -29.88 -15.14 -6.82
CA LEU A 562 -30.06 -16.59 -6.92
C LEU A 562 -28.79 -17.36 -6.56
N SER A 563 -27.60 -16.84 -6.91
CA SER A 563 -26.31 -17.46 -6.57
C SER A 563 -25.92 -17.27 -5.11
N HIS A 564 -26.32 -16.14 -4.51
CA HIS A 564 -25.98 -15.71 -3.16
C HIS A 564 -27.00 -14.65 -2.73
N PRO A 565 -27.97 -14.95 -1.83
CA PRO A 565 -28.91 -13.97 -1.30
C PRO A 565 -28.20 -12.87 -0.49
N TYR A 566 -27.62 -11.90 -1.22
CA TYR A 566 -26.59 -10.99 -0.71
C TYR A 566 -27.15 -9.81 0.08
N PHE A 567 -28.47 -9.74 0.22
CA PHE A 567 -29.18 -8.87 1.14
C PHE A 567 -30.40 -9.62 1.71
N VAL A 568 -30.57 -9.52 3.02
CA VAL A 568 -31.76 -9.95 3.76
C VAL A 568 -32.18 -8.93 4.82
N HIS A 569 -31.31 -7.93 5.08
CA HIS A 569 -31.55 -6.74 5.90
C HIS A 569 -30.98 -5.53 5.16
N MET A 570 -31.49 -4.31 5.30
CA MET A 570 -32.85 -3.94 5.68
C MET A 570 -33.75 -4.00 4.43
N LEU A 571 -34.87 -4.72 4.50
CA LEU A 571 -35.82 -4.87 3.38
C LEU A 571 -36.93 -3.82 3.49
N CYS A 572 -37.01 -2.88 2.53
CA CYS A 572 -38.07 -1.88 2.48
C CYS A 572 -38.97 -2.11 1.25
N VAL A 573 -40.20 -2.56 1.48
CA VAL A 573 -41.14 -2.95 0.42
C VAL A 573 -42.33 -2.02 0.41
N ARG A 574 -42.87 -1.70 -0.76
CA ARG A 574 -44.15 -1.01 -0.88
C ARG A 574 -45.23 -1.82 -0.17
N ARG A 575 -45.95 -1.22 0.77
CA ARG A 575 -46.88 -1.97 1.66
C ARG A 575 -47.94 -2.73 0.88
N ARG A 576 -48.49 -2.14 -0.20
CA ARG A 576 -49.48 -2.82 -1.07
C ARG A 576 -48.93 -4.14 -1.64
N LEU A 577 -47.68 -4.12 -2.10
CA LEU A 577 -47.02 -5.29 -2.70
C LEU A 577 -46.80 -6.37 -1.64
N ALA A 578 -46.32 -5.98 -0.45
CA ALA A 578 -46.15 -6.91 0.66
C ALA A 578 -47.47 -7.61 1.06
N HIS A 579 -48.61 -6.90 1.01
CA HIS A 579 -49.93 -7.51 1.22
C HIS A 579 -50.38 -8.39 0.06
N GLU A 580 -50.17 -7.96 -1.19
CA GLU A 580 -50.56 -8.71 -2.40
C GLU A 580 -49.88 -10.07 -2.48
N ILE A 581 -48.63 -10.19 -2.00
CA ILE A 581 -47.91 -11.48 -1.95
C ILE A 581 -48.19 -12.29 -0.68
N GLY A 582 -49.04 -11.80 0.23
CA GLY A 582 -49.45 -12.50 1.45
C GLY A 582 -48.50 -12.39 2.64
N GLY A 583 -47.49 -11.51 2.61
CA GLY A 583 -46.50 -11.38 3.70
C GLY A 583 -45.48 -12.53 3.74
N TRP A 584 -44.94 -12.84 4.92
CA TRP A 584 -43.98 -13.92 5.16
C TRP A 584 -44.70 -15.28 5.19
N ASP A 585 -44.06 -16.37 4.72
CA ASP A 585 -44.65 -17.71 4.80
C ASP A 585 -44.60 -18.21 6.26
N GLU A 586 -45.74 -18.19 6.95
CA GLU A 586 -45.86 -18.56 8.37
C GLU A 586 -45.49 -20.02 8.66
N ARG A 587 -45.38 -20.87 7.62
CA ARG A 587 -44.94 -22.26 7.75
C ARG A 587 -43.41 -22.39 7.82
N MET A 588 -42.67 -21.34 7.49
CA MET A 588 -41.21 -21.35 7.45
C MET A 588 -40.62 -20.78 8.73
N ALA A 589 -39.86 -21.61 9.45
CA ALA A 589 -39.09 -21.17 10.63
C ALA A 589 -37.68 -20.68 10.27
N ILE A 590 -37.17 -21.00 9.08
CA ILE A 590 -35.81 -20.69 8.61
C ILE A 590 -35.92 -20.18 7.17
N SER A 591 -35.13 -19.17 6.81
CA SER A 591 -35.06 -18.58 5.46
C SER A 591 -36.39 -17.98 4.93
N ALA A 592 -37.29 -17.58 5.84
CA ALA A 592 -38.56 -16.95 5.48
C ALA A 592 -38.38 -15.56 4.84
N ASP A 593 -37.28 -14.89 5.18
CA ASP A 593 -36.78 -13.65 4.58
C ASP A 593 -36.42 -13.83 3.09
N VAL A 594 -35.65 -14.85 2.75
CA VAL A 594 -35.26 -15.14 1.35
C VAL A 594 -36.49 -15.52 0.52
N ASP A 595 -37.39 -16.35 1.05
CA ASP A 595 -38.65 -16.67 0.40
C ASP A 595 -39.51 -15.42 0.15
N PHE A 596 -39.62 -14.55 1.15
CA PHE A 596 -40.34 -13.27 1.02
C PHE A 596 -39.73 -12.39 -0.07
N VAL A 597 -38.40 -12.24 -0.10
CA VAL A 597 -37.73 -11.47 -1.15
C VAL A 597 -38.01 -12.07 -2.53
N LEU A 598 -37.84 -13.38 -2.73
CA LEU A 598 -38.10 -14.02 -4.02
C LEU A 598 -39.53 -13.77 -4.53
N ARG A 599 -40.54 -13.86 -3.64
CA ARG A 599 -41.93 -13.54 -3.97
C ARG A 599 -42.15 -12.05 -4.28
N VAL A 600 -41.41 -11.14 -3.63
CA VAL A 600 -41.38 -9.72 -4.02
C VAL A 600 -40.77 -9.56 -5.41
N LEU A 601 -39.64 -10.22 -5.69
CA LEU A 601 -38.94 -10.14 -6.99
C LEU A 601 -39.84 -10.58 -8.15
N ALA A 602 -40.66 -11.62 -7.94
CA ALA A 602 -41.60 -12.13 -8.94
C ALA A 602 -42.76 -11.16 -9.28
N ARG A 603 -42.92 -10.06 -8.54
CA ARG A 603 -44.06 -9.12 -8.69
C ARG A 603 -43.64 -7.65 -8.80
N ALA A 604 -42.45 -7.30 -8.33
CA ALA A 604 -41.94 -5.93 -8.37
C ALA A 604 -41.65 -5.50 -9.82
N ALA A 605 -41.99 -4.24 -10.17
CA ALA A 605 -41.59 -3.65 -11.44
C ALA A 605 -40.23 -2.95 -11.34
N SER A 606 -39.83 -2.54 -10.14
CA SER A 606 -38.60 -1.78 -9.93
C SER A 606 -37.99 -2.02 -8.55
N ILE A 607 -36.66 -2.12 -8.53
CA ILE A 607 -35.85 -2.33 -7.34
C ILE A 607 -34.81 -1.21 -7.26
N ALA A 608 -34.70 -0.57 -6.09
CA ALA A 608 -33.70 0.46 -5.85
C ALA A 608 -32.68 0.04 -4.79
N HIS A 609 -31.41 0.28 -5.11
CA HIS A 609 -30.30 0.18 -4.17
C HIS A 609 -29.91 1.57 -3.68
N VAL A 610 -29.84 1.73 -2.37
CA VAL A 610 -29.23 2.89 -1.72
C VAL A 610 -27.79 2.53 -1.35
N PRO A 611 -26.76 3.07 -2.05
CA PRO A 611 -25.35 2.77 -1.77
C PRO A 611 -24.86 3.51 -0.52
N ARG A 612 -25.47 3.16 0.62
CA ARG A 612 -25.23 3.75 1.92
C ARG A 612 -25.55 2.71 2.98
N ILE A 613 -24.70 2.66 3.99
CA ILE A 613 -24.94 1.85 5.19
C ILE A 613 -26.10 2.49 5.94
N LEU A 614 -27.23 1.79 6.00
CA LEU A 614 -28.43 2.23 6.73
C LEU A 614 -28.80 1.29 7.90
N TYR A 615 -28.12 0.16 8.01
CA TYR A 615 -28.42 -0.90 8.97
C TYR A 615 -27.14 -1.45 9.60
N ARG A 616 -27.16 -1.68 10.91
CA ARG A 616 -26.12 -2.38 11.65
C ARG A 616 -26.67 -3.70 12.16
N TRP A 617 -26.08 -4.78 11.67
CA TRP A 617 -26.39 -6.14 12.05
C TRP A 617 -25.43 -6.61 13.15
N ARG A 618 -25.98 -6.87 14.34
CA ARG A 618 -25.26 -7.40 15.49
C ARG A 618 -25.05 -8.91 15.36
N THR A 619 -23.80 -9.35 15.45
CA THR A 619 -23.46 -10.77 15.51
C THR A 619 -23.14 -11.20 16.93
N HIS A 620 -23.73 -12.32 17.36
CA HIS A 620 -23.48 -12.93 18.67
C HIS A 620 -23.58 -14.45 18.57
N GLY A 621 -23.07 -15.18 19.57
CA GLY A 621 -23.02 -16.66 19.54
C GLY A 621 -24.40 -17.35 19.40
N GLY A 622 -25.49 -16.63 19.63
CA GLY A 622 -26.86 -17.10 19.49
C GLY A 622 -27.50 -16.84 18.12
N SER A 623 -26.82 -16.15 17.19
CA SER A 623 -27.38 -15.85 15.87
C SER A 623 -27.67 -17.15 15.11
N THR A 624 -28.93 -17.37 14.76
CA THR A 624 -29.51 -18.65 14.29
C THR A 624 -28.77 -19.27 13.09
N GLY A 625 -28.14 -18.46 12.23
CA GLY A 625 -27.45 -18.91 11.02
C GLY A 625 -26.18 -19.74 11.26
N HIS A 626 -25.43 -19.48 12.33
CA HIS A 626 -24.13 -20.15 12.54
C HIS A 626 -24.26 -21.58 13.08
N ALA A 627 -25.26 -21.84 13.93
CA ALA A 627 -25.50 -23.16 14.51
C ALA A 627 -26.32 -24.10 13.59
N LYS A 628 -27.06 -23.57 12.60
CA LYS A 628 -27.99 -24.33 11.74
C LYS A 628 -27.66 -24.27 10.25
N LYS A 629 -26.39 -24.12 9.89
CA LYS A 629 -25.95 -23.91 8.48
C LYS A 629 -26.60 -24.86 7.48
N LYS A 630 -26.66 -26.17 7.78
CA LYS A 630 -27.26 -27.18 6.90
C LYS A 630 -28.75 -26.92 6.65
N ALA A 631 -29.52 -26.70 7.71
CA ALA A 631 -30.96 -26.42 7.62
C ALA A 631 -31.24 -25.11 6.88
N VAL A 632 -30.39 -24.08 7.05
CA VAL A 632 -30.46 -22.83 6.29
C VAL A 632 -30.24 -23.10 4.79
N MET A 633 -29.20 -23.85 4.42
CA MET A 633 -28.94 -24.19 3.01
C MET A 633 -30.10 -24.96 2.38
N GLU A 634 -30.66 -25.95 3.09
CA GLU A 634 -31.79 -26.75 2.61
C GLU A 634 -33.06 -25.90 2.44
N ALA A 635 -33.40 -25.06 3.43
CA ALA A 635 -34.55 -24.18 3.38
C ALA A 635 -34.42 -23.12 2.27
N THR A 636 -33.24 -22.53 2.12
CA THR A 636 -32.99 -21.54 1.06
C THR A 636 -32.98 -22.16 -0.33
N CYS A 637 -32.38 -23.35 -0.51
CA CYS A 637 -32.51 -24.11 -1.77
C CYS A 637 -33.98 -24.36 -2.11
N ALA A 638 -34.80 -24.80 -1.15
CA ALA A 638 -36.22 -25.04 -1.38
C ALA A 638 -36.97 -23.75 -1.75
N ALA A 639 -36.66 -22.61 -1.11
CA ALA A 639 -37.25 -21.32 -1.44
C ALA A 639 -36.89 -20.88 -2.87
N ILE A 640 -35.60 -21.00 -3.25
CA ILE A 640 -35.14 -20.69 -4.61
C ILE A 640 -35.79 -21.64 -5.63
N GLN A 641 -35.87 -22.95 -5.34
CA GLN A 641 -36.50 -23.90 -6.27
C GLN A 641 -37.97 -23.55 -6.50
N ARG A 642 -38.75 -23.25 -5.44
CA ARG A 642 -40.15 -22.85 -5.59
C ARG A 642 -40.32 -21.58 -6.44
N HIS A 643 -39.40 -20.64 -6.32
CA HIS A 643 -39.35 -19.44 -7.16
C HIS A 643 -39.06 -19.80 -8.62
N LEU A 644 -38.04 -20.63 -8.86
CA LEU A 644 -37.67 -21.11 -10.20
C LEU A 644 -38.78 -21.93 -10.86
N ASP A 645 -39.49 -22.79 -10.13
CA ASP A 645 -40.61 -23.58 -10.66
C ASP A 645 -41.71 -22.70 -11.27
N GLN A 646 -41.87 -21.47 -10.76
CA GLN A 646 -42.87 -20.50 -11.24
C GLN A 646 -42.31 -19.58 -12.33
N ALA A 647 -41.14 -18.98 -12.10
CA ALA A 647 -40.55 -17.98 -12.99
C ALA A 647 -39.83 -18.61 -14.20
N HIS A 648 -39.17 -19.75 -13.98
CA HIS A 648 -38.29 -20.41 -14.95
C HIS A 648 -38.43 -21.94 -14.92
N PRO A 649 -39.57 -22.49 -15.40
CA PRO A 649 -39.83 -23.93 -15.36
C PRO A 649 -38.67 -24.76 -15.94
N GLY A 650 -38.23 -25.77 -15.18
CA GLY A 650 -37.13 -26.67 -15.55
C GLY A 650 -35.74 -26.21 -15.11
N ALA A 651 -35.58 -25.00 -14.56
CA ALA A 651 -34.36 -24.61 -13.87
C ALA A 651 -34.26 -25.33 -12.52
N MET A 652 -33.07 -25.79 -12.17
CA MET A 652 -32.81 -26.53 -10.94
C MET A 652 -31.78 -25.81 -10.09
N VAL A 653 -32.01 -25.72 -8.77
CA VAL A 653 -31.04 -25.16 -7.81
C VAL A 653 -30.42 -26.26 -6.95
N SER A 654 -29.13 -26.14 -6.69
CA SER A 654 -28.39 -26.95 -5.73
C SER A 654 -27.53 -26.08 -4.81
N ALA A 655 -26.98 -26.68 -3.75
CA ALA A 655 -25.93 -26.04 -2.96
C ALA A 655 -24.71 -25.73 -3.83
N GLY A 656 -24.11 -24.56 -3.61
CA GLY A 656 -22.90 -24.09 -4.29
C GLY A 656 -21.62 -24.45 -3.53
N LEU A 657 -20.55 -23.68 -3.79
CA LEU A 657 -19.20 -23.96 -3.27
C LEU A 657 -19.01 -23.66 -1.77
N GLY A 658 -19.98 -23.00 -1.12
CA GLY A 658 -19.85 -22.56 0.26
C GLY A 658 -21.18 -22.29 0.94
N PHE A 659 -21.11 -21.84 2.21
CA PHE A 659 -22.30 -21.42 2.94
C PHE A 659 -22.95 -20.20 2.28
N ASN A 660 -24.27 -20.21 2.21
CA ASN A 660 -25.11 -19.21 1.54
C ASN A 660 -24.75 -18.98 0.05
N GLN A 661 -24.23 -20.00 -0.64
CA GLN A 661 -23.99 -20.00 -2.08
C GLN A 661 -24.77 -21.11 -2.74
N PHE A 662 -25.35 -20.82 -3.89
CA PHE A 662 -26.23 -21.71 -4.63
C PHE A 662 -25.80 -21.74 -6.09
N ARG A 663 -26.09 -22.87 -6.75
CA ARG A 663 -25.86 -23.06 -8.17
C ARG A 663 -27.20 -23.29 -8.84
N VAL A 664 -27.50 -22.48 -9.84
CA VAL A 664 -28.65 -22.69 -10.72
C VAL A 664 -28.15 -23.32 -12.01
N ASP A 665 -28.69 -24.47 -12.36
CA ASP A 665 -28.54 -25.11 -13.64
C ASP A 665 -29.82 -24.88 -14.45
N TRP A 666 -29.68 -24.14 -15.55
CA TRP A 666 -30.78 -23.79 -16.44
C TRP A 666 -31.18 -24.99 -17.32
N PRO A 667 -32.42 -25.01 -17.86
CA PRO A 667 -32.89 -26.10 -18.73
C PRO A 667 -31.91 -26.37 -19.88
N ALA A 668 -31.86 -27.63 -20.33
CA ALA A 668 -31.08 -27.99 -21.52
C ALA A 668 -31.64 -27.26 -22.76
N THR A 669 -30.75 -26.81 -23.64
CA THR A 669 -31.11 -26.07 -24.85
C THR A 669 -30.40 -26.68 -26.04
N GLU A 670 -31.08 -26.79 -27.17
CA GLU A 670 -30.41 -27.09 -28.44
C GLU A 670 -29.86 -25.82 -29.07
N GLY A 671 -29.08 -25.98 -30.14
CA GLY A 671 -28.59 -24.87 -30.94
C GLY A 671 -27.09 -24.94 -31.17
N LYS A 672 -26.71 -24.63 -32.40
CA LYS A 672 -25.34 -24.76 -32.90
C LYS A 672 -24.50 -23.56 -32.50
N ILE A 673 -23.30 -23.83 -32.01
CA ILE A 673 -22.36 -22.80 -31.55
C ILE A 673 -21.29 -22.56 -32.64
N LEU A 674 -21.15 -21.32 -33.10
CA LEU A 674 -19.99 -20.89 -33.89
C LEU A 674 -18.91 -20.37 -32.94
N ILE A 675 -17.79 -21.08 -32.85
CA ILE A 675 -16.60 -20.65 -32.12
C ILE A 675 -15.67 -19.93 -33.10
N VAL A 676 -15.34 -18.67 -32.84
CA VAL A 676 -14.44 -17.86 -33.66
C VAL A 676 -13.14 -17.65 -32.91
N ILE A 677 -12.02 -18.07 -33.52
CA ILE A 677 -10.67 -18.02 -32.95
C ILE A 677 -9.74 -17.25 -33.88
N PRO A 678 -9.56 -15.93 -33.69
CA PRO A 678 -8.55 -15.15 -34.42
C PRO A 678 -7.13 -15.51 -33.96
N THR A 679 -6.20 -15.62 -34.91
CA THR A 679 -4.81 -15.97 -34.58
C THR A 679 -3.81 -15.45 -35.60
N LYS A 680 -2.55 -15.32 -35.17
CA LYS A 680 -1.37 -15.10 -36.00
C LYS A 680 -0.21 -15.89 -35.41
N ASN A 681 0.28 -16.89 -36.13
CA ASN A 681 1.28 -17.86 -35.68
C ASN A 681 0.81 -18.68 -34.44
N LYS A 682 1.75 -19.23 -33.66
CA LYS A 682 1.50 -19.91 -32.37
C LYS A 682 0.58 -21.13 -32.50
N ALA A 683 0.96 -22.05 -33.39
CA ALA A 683 0.28 -23.31 -33.63
C ALA A 683 0.08 -24.14 -32.36
N ASP A 684 1.05 -24.07 -31.45
CA ASP A 684 1.05 -24.71 -30.13
C ASP A 684 -0.14 -24.28 -29.29
N LEU A 685 -0.42 -22.97 -29.21
CA LEU A 685 -1.54 -22.42 -28.43
C LEU A 685 -2.88 -22.74 -29.08
N VAL A 686 -3.00 -22.56 -30.40
CA VAL A 686 -4.23 -22.90 -31.14
C VAL A 686 -4.58 -24.37 -30.97
N ARG A 687 -3.56 -25.24 -30.95
CA ARG A 687 -3.73 -26.68 -30.71
C ARG A 687 -4.27 -26.97 -29.33
N VAL A 688 -3.69 -26.37 -28.29
CA VAL A 688 -4.17 -26.50 -26.91
C VAL A 688 -5.64 -26.05 -26.81
N ALA A 689 -6.00 -24.92 -27.44
CA ALA A 689 -7.38 -24.44 -27.46
C ALA A 689 -8.34 -25.43 -28.12
N ILE A 690 -8.06 -25.87 -29.35
CA ILE A 690 -8.93 -26.78 -30.10
C ILE A 690 -9.06 -28.15 -29.41
N ASP A 691 -7.95 -28.71 -28.92
CA ASP A 691 -7.96 -30.03 -28.29
C ASP A 691 -8.60 -30.00 -26.90
N SER A 692 -8.45 -28.92 -26.14
CA SER A 692 -9.13 -28.75 -24.85
C SER A 692 -10.65 -28.59 -25.01
N ILE A 693 -11.12 -27.87 -26.03
CA ILE A 693 -12.56 -27.78 -26.37
C ILE A 693 -13.11 -29.17 -26.69
N ALA A 694 -12.42 -29.91 -27.57
CA ALA A 694 -12.86 -31.25 -27.97
C ALA A 694 -12.94 -32.23 -26.79
N ARG A 695 -12.02 -32.13 -25.83
CA ARG A 695 -11.99 -32.94 -24.61
C ARG A 695 -13.11 -32.59 -23.63
N THR A 696 -13.34 -31.30 -23.39
CA THR A 696 -14.22 -30.81 -22.30
C THR A 696 -15.67 -30.58 -22.71
N SER A 697 -15.96 -30.58 -24.01
CA SER A 697 -17.28 -30.26 -24.58
C SER A 697 -17.85 -31.42 -25.43
N ALA A 698 -17.53 -32.66 -25.04
CA ALA A 698 -18.05 -33.85 -25.71
C ALA A 698 -19.59 -33.86 -25.70
N GLY A 699 -20.20 -33.81 -26.90
CA GLY A 699 -21.66 -33.81 -27.07
C GLY A 699 -22.29 -32.45 -27.39
N ALA A 700 -21.53 -31.35 -27.37
CA ALA A 700 -22.02 -30.06 -27.85
C ALA A 700 -21.95 -29.98 -29.39
N ASP A 701 -22.98 -29.42 -30.05
CA ASP A 701 -22.95 -29.12 -31.48
C ASP A 701 -22.28 -27.76 -31.71
N TYR A 702 -21.03 -27.79 -32.15
CA TYR A 702 -20.26 -26.59 -32.43
C TYR A 702 -19.44 -26.70 -33.72
N ARG A 703 -19.12 -25.54 -34.30
CA ARG A 703 -18.16 -25.39 -35.40
C ARG A 703 -17.11 -24.38 -35.01
N ILE A 704 -15.85 -24.69 -35.28
CA ILE A 704 -14.73 -23.77 -35.07
C ILE A 704 -14.34 -23.11 -36.39
N VAL A 705 -14.19 -21.78 -36.36
CA VAL A 705 -13.57 -20.97 -37.41
C VAL A 705 -12.27 -20.36 -36.85
N VAL A 706 -11.14 -20.84 -37.35
CA VAL A 706 -9.83 -20.24 -37.08
C VAL A 706 -9.61 -19.13 -38.10
N VAL A 707 -9.46 -17.88 -37.65
CA VAL A 707 -9.17 -16.73 -38.51
C VAL A 707 -7.65 -16.51 -38.54
N ASP A 708 -7.02 -16.97 -39.61
CA ASP A 708 -5.57 -16.86 -39.82
C ASP A 708 -5.20 -15.47 -40.39
N HIS A 709 -4.61 -14.63 -39.55
CA HIS A 709 -4.12 -13.29 -39.91
C HIS A 709 -2.70 -13.34 -40.49
N ASP A 710 -2.61 -13.86 -41.70
CA ASP A 710 -1.35 -14.00 -42.46
C ASP A 710 -0.22 -14.60 -41.61
N SER A 711 -0.45 -15.77 -41.02
CA SER A 711 0.60 -16.49 -40.29
C SER A 711 1.76 -16.86 -41.21
N THR A 712 2.97 -16.63 -40.72
CA THR A 712 4.23 -16.81 -41.45
C THR A 712 5.08 -17.95 -40.90
N GLU A 713 4.83 -18.36 -39.65
CA GLU A 713 5.55 -19.45 -39.00
C GLU A 713 5.27 -20.78 -39.72
N PRO A 714 6.32 -21.52 -40.16
CA PRO A 714 6.15 -22.77 -40.90
C PRO A 714 5.28 -23.80 -40.15
N GLU A 715 5.44 -23.90 -38.84
CA GLU A 715 4.65 -24.80 -38.00
C GLU A 715 3.16 -24.42 -38.00
N SER A 716 2.86 -23.13 -37.84
CA SER A 716 1.48 -22.61 -37.90
C SER A 716 0.84 -22.84 -39.25
N VAL A 717 1.56 -22.56 -40.35
CA VAL A 717 1.07 -22.83 -41.70
C VAL A 717 0.81 -24.32 -41.93
N ALA A 718 1.69 -25.20 -41.44
CA ALA A 718 1.51 -26.64 -41.54
C ALA A 718 0.32 -27.14 -40.71
N TYR A 719 0.18 -26.65 -39.48
CA TYR A 719 -0.90 -27.02 -38.58
C TYR A 719 -2.26 -26.55 -39.08
N PHE A 720 -2.38 -25.30 -39.54
CA PHE A 720 -3.64 -24.79 -40.09
C PHE A 720 -4.07 -25.50 -41.38
N LYS A 721 -3.13 -26.08 -42.12
CA LYS A 721 -3.47 -27.02 -43.22
C LYS A 721 -3.99 -28.34 -42.69
N SER A 722 -3.42 -28.90 -41.62
CA SER A 722 -3.78 -30.22 -41.10
C SER A 722 -5.10 -30.25 -40.33
N ILE A 723 -5.58 -29.13 -39.78
CA ILE A 723 -6.85 -29.07 -39.03
C ILE A 723 -8.09 -28.78 -39.89
N ARG A 724 -7.97 -28.68 -41.22
CA ARG A 724 -9.09 -28.31 -42.10
C ARG A 724 -10.27 -29.28 -42.07
N ASP A 725 -10.04 -30.54 -41.67
CA ASP A 725 -11.09 -31.53 -41.50
C ASP A 725 -11.84 -31.38 -40.17
N ARG A 726 -11.24 -30.69 -39.18
CA ARG A 726 -11.81 -30.43 -37.85
C ARG A 726 -12.37 -29.01 -37.72
N CYS A 727 -11.84 -28.06 -38.49
CA CYS A 727 -12.14 -26.63 -38.35
C CYS A 727 -12.17 -25.95 -39.72
N THR A 728 -12.91 -24.85 -39.82
CA THR A 728 -12.80 -23.95 -40.97
C THR A 728 -11.65 -22.98 -40.73
N VAL A 729 -10.67 -22.93 -41.64
CA VAL A 729 -9.58 -21.95 -41.58
C VAL A 729 -9.86 -20.83 -42.57
N MET A 730 -10.21 -19.64 -42.05
CA MET A 730 -10.49 -18.44 -42.83
C MET A 730 -9.25 -17.54 -42.87
N LYS A 731 -8.74 -17.26 -44.06
CA LYS A 731 -7.64 -16.30 -44.23
C LYS A 731 -8.14 -14.86 -44.08
N TYR A 732 -7.39 -14.04 -43.34
CA TYR A 732 -7.56 -12.59 -43.24
C TYR A 732 -6.24 -11.91 -43.57
N THR A 733 -6.26 -10.95 -44.50
CA THR A 733 -5.05 -10.29 -45.01
C THR A 733 -5.12 -8.78 -44.79
N GLY A 734 -4.00 -8.17 -44.41
CA GLY A 734 -3.86 -6.72 -44.19
C GLY A 734 -3.58 -6.32 -42.74
N GLU A 735 -4.00 -5.12 -42.35
CA GLU A 735 -3.78 -4.60 -40.99
C GLU A 735 -4.53 -5.41 -39.93
N PHE A 736 -3.90 -5.57 -38.75
CA PHE A 736 -4.53 -6.17 -37.59
C PHE A 736 -5.77 -5.38 -37.18
N ASN A 737 -6.90 -6.07 -37.07
CA ASN A 737 -8.14 -5.51 -36.54
C ASN A 737 -8.98 -6.65 -35.95
N TYR A 738 -8.95 -6.79 -34.63
CA TYR A 738 -9.65 -7.85 -33.90
C TYR A 738 -11.16 -7.85 -34.20
N SER A 739 -11.78 -6.66 -34.10
CA SER A 739 -13.20 -6.42 -34.37
C SER A 739 -13.60 -6.86 -35.78
N ARG A 740 -12.82 -6.49 -36.80
CA ARG A 740 -13.10 -6.84 -38.20
C ARG A 740 -12.95 -8.34 -38.46
N MET A 741 -11.92 -8.98 -37.90
CA MET A 741 -11.71 -10.43 -38.05
C MET A 741 -12.91 -11.21 -37.50
N ASN A 742 -13.35 -10.87 -36.29
CA ASN A 742 -14.52 -11.48 -35.66
C ASN A 742 -15.80 -11.23 -36.46
N ASN A 743 -16.06 -9.98 -36.84
CA ASN A 743 -17.23 -9.62 -37.65
C ASN A 743 -17.26 -10.38 -38.99
N LEU A 744 -16.11 -10.50 -39.67
CA LEU A 744 -16.01 -11.20 -40.94
C LEU A 744 -16.28 -12.70 -40.80
N ALA A 745 -15.73 -13.33 -39.76
CA ALA A 745 -15.93 -14.76 -39.49
C ALA A 745 -17.41 -15.05 -39.23
N VAL A 746 -18.05 -14.24 -38.39
CA VAL A 746 -19.48 -14.35 -38.07
C VAL A 746 -20.35 -14.10 -39.30
N ARG A 747 -20.03 -13.11 -40.15
CA ARG A 747 -20.75 -12.86 -41.41
C ARG A 747 -20.63 -14.01 -42.40
N LYS A 748 -19.44 -14.59 -42.59
CA LYS A 748 -19.19 -15.64 -43.58
C LYS A 748 -19.62 -17.04 -43.12
N HIS A 749 -19.51 -17.31 -41.82
CA HIS A 749 -19.65 -18.66 -41.28
C HIS A 749 -20.68 -18.77 -40.15
N GLY A 750 -21.46 -17.73 -39.87
CA GLY A 750 -22.45 -17.74 -38.79
C GLY A 750 -23.91 -17.87 -39.23
N ARG A 751 -24.19 -18.21 -40.50
CA ARG A 751 -25.56 -18.29 -41.03
C ARG A 751 -26.42 -19.35 -40.32
N ASP A 752 -25.84 -20.51 -40.02
CA ASP A 752 -26.54 -21.66 -39.42
C ASP A 752 -26.20 -21.82 -37.93
N ALA A 753 -25.77 -20.74 -37.28
CA ALA A 753 -25.38 -20.75 -35.88
C ALA A 753 -26.42 -19.99 -35.05
N ASP A 754 -26.91 -20.63 -33.99
CA ASP A 754 -27.82 -20.01 -33.02
C ASP A 754 -27.05 -19.18 -31.99
N PHE A 755 -25.81 -19.60 -31.70
CA PHE A 755 -24.92 -18.96 -30.74
C PHE A 755 -23.56 -18.67 -31.37
N ILE A 756 -22.93 -17.60 -30.89
CA ILE A 756 -21.55 -17.24 -31.22
C ILE A 756 -20.74 -17.27 -29.94
N LEU A 757 -19.56 -17.86 -30.00
CA LEU A 757 -18.52 -17.78 -28.98
C LEU A 757 -17.28 -17.12 -29.59
N PHE A 758 -16.90 -15.96 -29.08
CA PHE A 758 -15.59 -15.37 -29.33
C PHE A 758 -14.59 -15.94 -28.34
N LEU A 759 -13.47 -16.44 -28.85
CA LEU A 759 -12.45 -17.12 -28.05
C LEU A 759 -11.06 -16.73 -28.54
N ASN A 760 -10.17 -16.35 -27.62
CA ASN A 760 -8.77 -16.14 -27.97
C ASN A 760 -8.09 -17.49 -28.27
N ASN A 761 -7.00 -17.43 -29.04
CA ASN A 761 -6.28 -18.63 -29.51
C ASN A 761 -5.44 -19.33 -28.44
N ASP A 762 -5.31 -18.74 -27.27
CA ASP A 762 -4.50 -19.18 -26.13
C ASP A 762 -5.36 -19.46 -24.88
N ILE A 763 -6.64 -19.73 -25.09
CA ILE A 763 -7.53 -20.27 -24.06
C ILE A 763 -7.36 -21.78 -23.96
N GLU A 764 -7.28 -22.28 -22.74
CA GLU A 764 -7.37 -23.71 -22.44
C GLU A 764 -8.60 -23.99 -21.58
N ALA A 765 -9.50 -24.82 -22.11
CA ALA A 765 -10.65 -25.28 -21.36
C ALA A 765 -10.29 -26.39 -20.36
N ILE A 766 -10.61 -26.15 -19.09
CA ILE A 766 -10.33 -27.09 -17.98
C ILE A 766 -11.59 -27.55 -17.23
N THR A 767 -12.73 -26.90 -17.46
CA THR A 767 -14.01 -27.25 -16.83
C THR A 767 -14.83 -28.10 -17.79
N ASP A 768 -15.24 -29.31 -17.42
CA ASP A 768 -16.11 -30.14 -18.26
C ASP A 768 -17.53 -29.55 -18.39
N GLY A 769 -18.13 -29.67 -19.57
CA GLY A 769 -19.50 -29.21 -19.84
C GLY A 769 -19.68 -27.68 -19.86
N TRP A 770 -18.58 -26.92 -19.79
CA TRP A 770 -18.61 -25.45 -19.74
C TRP A 770 -19.33 -24.80 -20.93
N LEU A 771 -19.15 -25.35 -22.12
CA LEU A 771 -19.71 -24.80 -23.35
C LEU A 771 -21.24 -24.88 -23.35
N ASP A 772 -21.80 -26.01 -22.89
CA ASP A 772 -23.24 -26.17 -22.72
C ASP A 772 -23.78 -25.28 -21.60
N ARG A 773 -23.04 -25.13 -20.49
CA ARG A 773 -23.42 -24.21 -19.41
C ARG A 773 -23.53 -22.76 -19.88
N MET A 774 -22.53 -22.25 -20.61
CA MET A 774 -22.59 -20.90 -21.18
C MET A 774 -23.74 -20.77 -22.18
N ARG A 775 -24.00 -21.81 -23.00
CA ARG A 775 -25.11 -21.81 -23.96
C ARG A 775 -26.46 -21.67 -23.26
N ARG A 776 -26.71 -22.44 -22.19
CA ARG A 776 -27.96 -22.38 -21.43
C ARG A 776 -28.19 -21.01 -20.79
N LEU A 777 -27.13 -20.39 -20.28
CA LEU A 777 -27.18 -19.00 -19.77
C LEU A 777 -27.49 -18.01 -20.90
N ALA A 778 -26.77 -18.12 -22.03
CA ALA A 778 -26.95 -17.25 -23.19
C ALA A 778 -28.28 -17.47 -23.91
N HIS A 779 -28.95 -18.60 -23.75
CA HIS A 779 -30.25 -18.87 -24.37
C HIS A 779 -31.37 -17.98 -23.79
N ARG A 780 -31.23 -17.55 -22.54
CA ARG A 780 -32.24 -16.74 -21.83
C ARG A 780 -32.47 -15.39 -22.52
N PRO A 781 -33.71 -15.03 -22.89
CA PRO A 781 -34.00 -13.83 -23.70
C PRO A 781 -33.44 -12.52 -23.14
N GLU A 782 -33.44 -12.35 -21.82
CA GLU A 782 -32.94 -11.17 -21.13
C GLU A 782 -31.40 -11.09 -21.06
N VAL A 783 -30.69 -12.19 -21.33
CA VAL A 783 -29.23 -12.26 -21.34
C VAL A 783 -28.70 -11.95 -22.74
N GLY A 784 -27.80 -10.98 -22.85
CA GLY A 784 -27.15 -10.63 -24.12
C GLY A 784 -25.78 -11.30 -24.29
N ILE A 785 -24.99 -11.35 -23.23
CA ILE A 785 -23.61 -11.89 -23.22
C ILE A 785 -23.35 -12.70 -21.96
N VAL A 786 -22.55 -13.77 -22.07
CA VAL A 786 -22.01 -14.57 -20.96
C VAL A 786 -20.49 -14.66 -21.09
N GLY A 787 -19.76 -14.32 -20.02
CA GLY A 787 -18.30 -14.46 -19.91
C GLY A 787 -17.88 -15.47 -18.82
N ALA A 788 -16.69 -16.03 -19.00
CA ALA A 788 -16.09 -17.03 -18.10
C ALA A 788 -15.19 -16.41 -17.02
N LEU A 789 -14.87 -17.17 -15.96
CA LEU A 789 -13.70 -16.91 -15.13
C LEU A 789 -12.44 -17.37 -15.87
N LEU A 790 -11.53 -16.43 -16.12
CA LEU A 790 -10.23 -16.73 -16.75
C LEU A 790 -9.11 -16.61 -15.73
N LEU A 791 -8.23 -17.60 -15.75
CA LEU A 791 -7.05 -17.68 -14.89
C LEU A 791 -5.78 -17.50 -15.71
N TYR A 792 -4.78 -16.87 -15.11
CA TYR A 792 -3.40 -17.00 -15.56
C TYR A 792 -2.89 -18.43 -15.35
N PRO A 793 -1.81 -18.87 -16.03
CA PRO A 793 -1.23 -20.20 -15.83
C PRO A 793 -0.79 -20.48 -14.38
N ASP A 794 -0.49 -19.44 -13.61
CA ASP A 794 -0.17 -19.52 -12.18
C ASP A 794 -1.41 -19.64 -11.27
N ARG A 795 -2.61 -19.80 -11.86
CA ARG A 795 -3.92 -19.97 -11.20
C ARG A 795 -4.48 -18.73 -10.49
N ARG A 796 -3.88 -17.56 -10.67
CA ARG A 796 -4.49 -16.29 -10.24
C ARG A 796 -5.55 -15.84 -11.22
N VAL A 797 -6.51 -15.03 -10.75
CA VAL A 797 -7.54 -14.45 -11.61
C VAL A 797 -6.90 -13.53 -12.65
N GLN A 798 -7.30 -13.70 -13.90
CA GLN A 798 -7.07 -12.72 -14.96
C GLN A 798 -8.36 -11.95 -15.28
N HIS A 799 -9.51 -12.63 -15.29
CA HIS A 799 -10.80 -12.00 -15.59
C HIS A 799 -11.94 -12.60 -14.77
N ALA A 800 -12.67 -11.76 -14.04
CA ALA A 800 -13.91 -12.12 -13.35
C ALA A 800 -15.02 -11.06 -13.55
N GLY A 801 -15.16 -10.56 -14.77
CA GLY A 801 -15.92 -9.35 -15.11
C GLY A 801 -15.03 -8.12 -15.28
N VAL A 802 -15.57 -7.05 -15.86
CA VAL A 802 -14.90 -5.75 -16.06
C VAL A 802 -15.64 -4.65 -15.29
N ILE A 803 -14.90 -3.80 -14.59
CA ILE A 803 -15.41 -2.66 -13.82
C ILE A 803 -15.10 -1.36 -14.56
N MET A 804 -16.12 -0.60 -14.91
CA MET A 804 -15.95 0.72 -15.54
C MET A 804 -15.44 1.77 -14.54
N GLY A 805 -14.52 2.62 -14.98
CA GLY A 805 -13.88 3.67 -14.18
C GLY A 805 -12.74 3.18 -13.29
N PHE A 806 -12.54 1.86 -13.18
CA PHE A 806 -11.41 1.29 -12.45
C PHE A 806 -10.09 1.61 -13.16
N ASN A 807 -9.07 2.02 -12.41
CA ASN A 807 -7.78 2.48 -12.93
C ASN A 807 -7.91 3.57 -14.02
N GLY A 808 -8.95 4.41 -13.93
CA GLY A 808 -9.17 5.56 -14.80
C GLY A 808 -9.90 5.25 -16.12
N SER A 809 -10.12 3.98 -16.47
CA SER A 809 -10.83 3.61 -17.71
C SER A 809 -11.76 2.43 -17.50
N ALA A 810 -11.26 1.19 -17.63
CA ALA A 810 -11.92 -0.03 -17.20
C ALA A 810 -10.85 -1.12 -17.00
N ASP A 811 -11.04 -1.99 -16.01
CA ASP A 811 -10.13 -3.11 -15.76
C ASP A 811 -10.90 -4.33 -15.23
N HIS A 812 -10.21 -5.46 -15.19
CA HIS A 812 -10.75 -6.75 -14.78
C HIS A 812 -10.94 -6.80 -13.25
N ALA A 813 -12.12 -7.26 -12.81
CA ALA A 813 -12.39 -7.50 -11.40
C ALA A 813 -11.53 -8.67 -10.87
N PHE A 814 -11.11 -8.59 -9.60
CA PHE A 814 -10.30 -9.57 -8.88
C PHE A 814 -8.95 -9.90 -9.53
N LYS A 815 -8.47 -9.11 -10.49
CA LYS A 815 -7.24 -9.40 -11.23
C LYS A 815 -6.06 -9.59 -10.27
N PHE A 816 -5.32 -10.67 -10.47
CA PHE A 816 -4.20 -11.13 -9.64
C PHE A 816 -4.56 -11.68 -8.25
N GLU A 817 -5.85 -11.82 -7.92
CA GLU A 817 -6.26 -12.49 -6.68
C GLU A 817 -6.10 -14.00 -6.80
N ASP A 818 -5.77 -14.65 -5.68
CA ASP A 818 -5.66 -16.10 -5.59
C ASP A 818 -7.06 -16.73 -5.65
N VAL A 819 -7.25 -17.64 -6.61
CA VAL A 819 -8.50 -18.40 -6.75
C VAL A 819 -8.56 -19.56 -5.80
N TYR A 820 -7.41 -20.07 -5.34
CA TYR A 820 -7.30 -21.22 -4.46
C TYR A 820 -6.52 -20.85 -3.20
N LEU A 821 -7.14 -21.00 -2.02
CA LEU A 821 -6.61 -20.48 -0.76
C LEU A 821 -5.62 -21.44 -0.04
N ASN A 822 -5.48 -22.67 -0.54
CA ASN A 822 -4.61 -23.70 0.04
C ASN A 822 -4.34 -24.83 -0.96
N ASP A 823 -3.40 -25.72 -0.61
CA ASP A 823 -3.07 -26.95 -1.34
C ASP A 823 -4.28 -27.90 -1.49
N GLY A 824 -5.36 -27.67 -0.74
CA GLY A 824 -6.62 -28.43 -0.77
C GLY A 824 -7.58 -28.03 -1.89
N ASN A 825 -7.17 -27.18 -2.83
CA ASN A 825 -7.99 -26.73 -3.95
C ASN A 825 -9.28 -25.99 -3.53
N GLN A 826 -9.30 -25.41 -2.33
CA GLN A 826 -10.44 -24.65 -1.82
C GLN A 826 -10.56 -23.31 -2.55
N ARG A 827 -11.73 -23.05 -3.15
CA ARG A 827 -11.99 -21.82 -3.89
C ARG A 827 -12.13 -20.60 -2.97
N SER A 828 -11.41 -19.52 -3.31
CA SER A 828 -11.72 -18.19 -2.81
C SER A 828 -13.10 -17.77 -3.32
N PHE A 829 -13.94 -17.27 -2.42
CA PHE A 829 -15.26 -16.76 -2.78
C PHE A 829 -15.21 -15.32 -3.32
N GLY A 830 -14.07 -14.64 -3.12
CA GLY A 830 -13.93 -13.21 -3.38
C GLY A 830 -14.86 -12.36 -2.50
N TYR A 831 -14.86 -11.05 -2.75
CA TYR A 831 -15.69 -10.11 -2.01
C TYR A 831 -17.17 -10.46 -2.14
N ASN A 832 -17.84 -10.66 -1.01
CA ASN A 832 -19.27 -10.97 -0.93
C ASN A 832 -19.71 -12.17 -1.79
N CYS A 833 -18.85 -13.18 -1.95
CA CYS A 833 -19.07 -14.34 -2.83
C CYS A 833 -19.14 -14.02 -4.33
N SER A 834 -18.71 -12.83 -4.74
CA SER A 834 -18.82 -12.37 -6.14
C SER A 834 -17.98 -13.20 -7.12
N LEU A 835 -16.86 -13.79 -6.69
CA LEU A 835 -15.95 -14.52 -7.58
C LEU A 835 -16.54 -15.89 -7.99
N THR A 836 -17.36 -16.50 -7.13
CA THR A 836 -17.96 -17.82 -7.33
C THR A 836 -19.44 -17.76 -7.74
N SER A 837 -19.99 -16.57 -7.93
CA SER A 837 -21.40 -16.37 -8.31
C SER A 837 -21.58 -16.19 -9.80
N VAL A 838 -22.80 -16.45 -10.29
CA VAL A 838 -23.27 -15.90 -11.57
C VAL A 838 -23.83 -14.51 -11.28
N ARG A 839 -23.40 -13.47 -11.99
CA ARG A 839 -23.89 -12.11 -11.74
C ARG A 839 -23.73 -11.18 -12.92
N ASP A 840 -24.47 -10.08 -12.88
CA ASP A 840 -24.35 -9.00 -13.84
C ASP A 840 -23.05 -8.20 -13.65
N PHE A 841 -22.42 -7.83 -14.76
CA PHE A 841 -21.31 -6.88 -14.88
C PHE A 841 -21.54 -5.89 -16.03
N SER A 842 -20.74 -4.83 -16.10
CA SER A 842 -20.77 -3.87 -17.21
C SER A 842 -20.21 -4.42 -18.50
N ALA A 843 -19.12 -5.18 -18.38
CA ALA A 843 -18.54 -5.89 -19.48
C ALA A 843 -17.88 -7.19 -19.03
N VAL A 844 -17.65 -8.06 -20.01
CA VAL A 844 -16.77 -9.23 -19.92
C VAL A 844 -15.80 -9.19 -21.10
N THR A 845 -14.69 -9.92 -21.03
CA THR A 845 -13.72 -9.90 -22.12
C THR A 845 -14.11 -10.84 -23.26
N ALA A 846 -13.78 -10.45 -24.50
CA ALA A 846 -13.93 -11.32 -25.67
C ALA A 846 -12.89 -12.45 -25.75
N ALA A 847 -11.98 -12.55 -24.78
CA ALA A 847 -11.12 -13.74 -24.65
C ALA A 847 -11.94 -15.02 -24.47
N CYS A 848 -13.11 -14.95 -23.82
CA CYS A 848 -14.15 -15.99 -23.86
C CYS A 848 -15.53 -15.37 -23.61
N MET A 849 -16.30 -15.18 -24.68
CA MET A 849 -17.59 -14.47 -24.66
C MET A 849 -18.63 -15.16 -25.53
N MET A 850 -19.71 -15.65 -24.93
CA MET A 850 -20.82 -16.29 -25.65
C MET A 850 -22.06 -15.40 -25.73
N MET A 851 -22.78 -15.46 -26.85
CA MET A 851 -24.06 -14.78 -27.05
C MET A 851 -24.94 -15.49 -28.07
N ARG A 852 -26.22 -15.12 -28.13
CA ARG A 852 -27.09 -15.49 -29.27
C ARG A 852 -26.66 -14.74 -30.52
N ARG A 853 -26.78 -15.40 -31.67
CA ARG A 853 -26.55 -14.78 -32.98
C ARG A 853 -27.46 -13.57 -33.21
N SER A 854 -28.72 -13.67 -32.83
CA SER A 854 -29.69 -12.59 -32.97
C SER A 854 -29.29 -11.31 -32.22
N VAL A 855 -28.63 -11.43 -31.06
CA VAL A 855 -28.13 -10.28 -30.30
C VAL A 855 -26.94 -9.63 -31.01
N PHE A 856 -26.03 -10.44 -31.57
CA PHE A 856 -24.90 -9.93 -32.37
C PHE A 856 -25.40 -9.09 -33.56
N ASP A 857 -26.41 -9.58 -34.27
CA ASP A 857 -27.02 -8.88 -35.40
C ASP A 857 -27.77 -7.63 -34.95
N GLN A 858 -28.50 -7.70 -33.82
CA GLN A 858 -29.25 -6.57 -33.26
C GLN A 858 -28.36 -5.35 -32.97
N VAL A 859 -27.15 -5.56 -32.44
CA VAL A 859 -26.23 -4.47 -32.09
C VAL A 859 -25.19 -4.16 -33.18
N GLY A 860 -25.22 -4.87 -34.31
CA GLY A 860 -24.35 -4.63 -35.46
C GLY A 860 -22.90 -5.15 -35.32
N GLY A 861 -22.65 -6.09 -34.41
CA GLY A 861 -21.32 -6.67 -34.16
C GLY A 861 -20.32 -5.73 -33.47
N PHE A 862 -19.03 -6.06 -33.54
CA PHE A 862 -17.96 -5.24 -32.96
C PHE A 862 -17.76 -3.94 -33.76
N ASP A 863 -17.38 -2.86 -33.09
CA ASP A 863 -17.00 -1.62 -33.74
C ASP A 863 -15.61 -1.78 -34.39
N GLU A 864 -15.56 -1.84 -35.71
CA GLU A 864 -14.31 -2.05 -36.46
C GLU A 864 -13.32 -0.88 -36.33
N THR A 865 -13.71 0.23 -35.71
CA THR A 865 -12.80 1.34 -35.41
C THR A 865 -11.97 1.12 -34.14
N LEU A 866 -12.43 0.27 -33.22
CA LEU A 866 -11.67 -0.19 -32.05
C LEU A 866 -10.88 -1.43 -32.46
N LYS A 867 -9.61 -1.26 -32.86
CA LYS A 867 -8.84 -2.31 -33.52
C LYS A 867 -8.24 -3.32 -32.55
N VAL A 868 -7.82 -2.87 -31.37
CA VAL A 868 -7.00 -3.68 -30.44
C VAL A 868 -7.54 -3.66 -29.02
N GLY A 869 -7.78 -2.48 -28.44
CA GLY A 869 -8.24 -2.32 -27.05
C GLY A 869 -9.73 -2.00 -26.96
N PHE A 870 -10.35 -2.34 -25.84
CA PHE A 870 -11.72 -1.97 -25.45
C PHE A 870 -12.86 -2.34 -26.43
N ASN A 871 -12.58 -3.09 -27.49
CA ASN A 871 -13.60 -3.54 -28.45
C ASN A 871 -14.69 -4.40 -27.79
N ASP A 872 -14.31 -5.25 -26.84
CA ASP A 872 -15.18 -6.10 -26.04
C ASP A 872 -15.99 -5.31 -25.00
N THR A 873 -15.34 -4.35 -24.33
CA THR A 873 -15.98 -3.43 -23.40
C THR A 873 -17.04 -2.58 -24.12
N ASP A 874 -16.72 -1.95 -25.25
CA ASP A 874 -17.68 -1.20 -26.07
C ASP A 874 -18.86 -2.06 -26.49
N PHE A 875 -18.57 -3.28 -26.97
CA PHE A 875 -19.59 -4.21 -27.44
C PHE A 875 -20.55 -4.60 -26.30
N CYS A 876 -20.04 -4.91 -25.12
CA CYS A 876 -20.84 -5.19 -23.93
C CYS A 876 -21.75 -4.00 -23.55
N LEU A 877 -21.21 -2.78 -23.57
CA LEU A 877 -21.96 -1.58 -23.22
C LEU A 877 -23.09 -1.32 -24.22
N ARG A 878 -22.87 -1.52 -25.52
CA ARG A 878 -23.95 -1.42 -26.53
C ARG A 878 -25.04 -2.48 -26.36
N VAL A 879 -24.66 -3.72 -26.01
CA VAL A 879 -25.63 -4.78 -25.68
C VAL A 879 -26.48 -4.39 -24.46
N ARG A 880 -25.88 -3.74 -23.46
CA ARG A 880 -26.62 -3.20 -22.31
C ARG A 880 -27.51 -2.01 -22.67
N GLU A 881 -27.07 -1.12 -23.55
CA GLU A 881 -27.89 -0.02 -24.08
C GLU A 881 -29.12 -0.54 -24.83
N ALA A 882 -29.02 -1.74 -25.43
CA ALA A 882 -30.14 -2.46 -26.02
C ALA A 882 -31.06 -3.16 -25.00
N GLY A 883 -30.81 -3.00 -23.69
CA GLY A 883 -31.65 -3.52 -22.60
C GLY A 883 -31.34 -4.96 -22.18
N LEU A 884 -30.21 -5.53 -22.62
CA LEU A 884 -29.83 -6.91 -22.33
C LEU A 884 -28.77 -7.00 -21.23
N LYS A 885 -28.76 -8.11 -20.48
CA LYS A 885 -27.77 -8.36 -19.42
C LYS A 885 -26.42 -8.81 -19.98
N VAL A 886 -25.36 -8.49 -19.26
CA VAL A 886 -24.02 -9.06 -19.45
C VAL A 886 -23.70 -9.84 -18.19
N LEU A 887 -23.60 -11.16 -18.29
CA LEU A 887 -23.36 -12.06 -17.17
C LEU A 887 -21.92 -12.54 -17.14
N TYR A 888 -21.36 -12.58 -15.94
CA TYR A 888 -20.16 -13.34 -15.60
C TYR A 888 -20.59 -14.64 -14.90
N ASP A 889 -19.99 -15.77 -15.28
CA ASP A 889 -20.21 -17.08 -14.66
C ASP A 889 -18.97 -17.60 -13.93
N GLY A 890 -18.96 -17.50 -12.60
CA GLY A 890 -17.85 -17.98 -11.77
C GLY A 890 -17.63 -19.50 -11.73
N TYR A 891 -18.54 -20.28 -12.30
CA TYR A 891 -18.42 -21.75 -12.41
C TYR A 891 -17.77 -22.20 -13.72
N THR A 892 -17.71 -21.36 -14.75
CA THR A 892 -16.99 -21.66 -15.99
C THR A 892 -15.55 -21.17 -15.86
N VAL A 893 -14.63 -22.08 -15.56
CA VAL A 893 -13.23 -21.76 -15.25
C VAL A 893 -12.32 -22.24 -16.38
N LEU A 894 -11.54 -21.34 -16.95
CA LEU A 894 -10.62 -21.61 -18.07
C LEU A 894 -9.26 -20.96 -17.79
N PHE A 895 -8.19 -21.48 -18.39
CA PHE A 895 -6.89 -20.78 -18.43
C PHE A 895 -6.80 -19.89 -19.66
N HIS A 896 -6.12 -18.76 -19.53
CA HIS A 896 -5.74 -17.88 -20.63
C HIS A 896 -4.23 -17.65 -20.57
N HIS A 897 -3.49 -18.21 -21.53
CA HIS A 897 -2.02 -18.27 -21.54
C HIS A 897 -1.35 -16.97 -22.06
N GLU A 898 -1.97 -15.81 -21.80
CA GLU A 898 -1.68 -14.48 -22.38
C GLU A 898 -0.18 -14.08 -22.46
N SER A 899 0.68 -14.62 -21.60
CA SER A 899 2.14 -14.41 -21.65
C SER A 899 2.81 -14.99 -22.91
N ALA A 900 2.21 -15.98 -23.57
CA ALA A 900 2.79 -16.69 -24.70
C ALA A 900 2.53 -16.02 -26.06
N THR A 901 1.44 -15.25 -26.21
CA THR A 901 1.06 -14.55 -27.46
C THR A 901 1.56 -13.10 -27.52
N ARG A 902 1.78 -12.46 -26.36
CA ARG A 902 2.17 -11.04 -26.24
C ARG A 902 3.60 -10.80 -25.75
N SER A 903 4.46 -11.82 -25.80
CA SER A 903 5.77 -11.89 -25.13
C SER A 903 6.85 -10.85 -25.52
N GLN A 904 6.54 -9.79 -26.29
CA GLN A 904 7.50 -8.71 -26.59
C GLN A 904 6.91 -7.30 -26.72
N THR A 905 5.64 -7.09 -26.39
CA THR A 905 5.09 -5.74 -26.34
C THR A 905 4.57 -5.50 -24.94
N ARG A 906 5.14 -4.48 -24.28
CA ARG A 906 4.47 -3.64 -23.26
C ARG A 906 2.96 -3.71 -23.49
N GLN A 907 2.11 -3.77 -22.46
CA GLN A 907 0.70 -3.42 -22.65
C GLN A 907 0.69 -2.06 -23.37
N VAL A 908 0.54 -2.08 -24.69
CA VAL A 908 0.54 -0.87 -25.49
C VAL A 908 -0.80 -0.28 -25.11
N MET A 909 -0.79 0.69 -24.20
CA MET A 909 -1.96 1.52 -24.02
C MET A 909 -2.29 2.02 -25.42
N HIS A 910 -3.47 1.66 -25.93
CA HIS A 910 -3.94 2.07 -27.24
C HIS A 910 -4.65 3.41 -27.03
N PRO A 911 -3.95 4.55 -27.06
CA PRO A 911 -4.48 5.78 -26.49
C PRO A 911 -5.70 6.26 -27.28
N GLU A 912 -5.70 6.01 -28.60
CA GLU A 912 -6.83 6.29 -29.49
C GLU A 912 -8.07 5.42 -29.17
N ASP A 913 -7.89 4.11 -28.92
CA ASP A 913 -9.00 3.21 -28.55
C ASP A 913 -9.54 3.58 -27.16
N THR A 914 -8.65 3.90 -26.21
CA THR A 914 -9.00 4.40 -24.87
C THR A 914 -9.80 5.70 -24.97
N GLU A 915 -9.30 6.70 -25.70
CA GLU A 915 -9.96 8.00 -25.86
C GLU A 915 -11.35 7.85 -26.48
N ARG A 916 -11.48 7.02 -27.52
CA ARG A 916 -12.78 6.71 -28.15
C ARG A 916 -13.76 6.07 -27.17
N MET A 917 -13.31 5.08 -26.39
CA MET A 917 -14.14 4.40 -25.40
C MET A 917 -14.61 5.40 -24.32
N LEU A 918 -13.68 6.18 -23.77
CA LEU A 918 -13.97 7.19 -22.75
C LEU A 918 -14.94 8.26 -23.27
N HIS A 919 -14.78 8.71 -24.51
CA HIS A 919 -15.66 9.71 -25.13
C HIS A 919 -17.06 9.15 -25.39
N ARG A 920 -17.18 7.95 -25.97
CA ARG A 920 -18.47 7.33 -26.31
C ARG A 920 -19.27 6.97 -25.06
N HIS A 921 -18.60 6.40 -24.06
CA HIS A 921 -19.21 5.82 -22.87
C HIS A 921 -19.02 6.69 -21.61
N GLY A 922 -18.71 7.97 -21.77
CA GLY A 922 -18.44 8.90 -20.66
C GLY A 922 -19.55 8.93 -19.59
N ARG A 923 -20.81 8.72 -19.97
CA ARG A 923 -21.95 8.70 -19.03
C ARG A 923 -21.84 7.62 -17.95
N ILE A 924 -21.38 6.42 -18.28
CA ILE A 924 -21.23 5.34 -17.27
C ILE A 924 -20.05 5.61 -16.34
N LEU A 925 -19.01 6.30 -16.84
CA LEU A 925 -17.86 6.71 -16.04
C LEU A 925 -18.24 7.83 -15.05
N GLU A 926 -19.01 8.83 -15.52
CA GLU A 926 -19.55 9.90 -14.68
C GLU A 926 -20.57 9.39 -13.66
N GLY A 927 -21.43 8.45 -14.06
CA GLY A 927 -22.46 7.85 -13.21
C GLY A 927 -21.92 6.82 -12.21
N GLY A 928 -20.73 6.28 -12.48
CA GLY A 928 -20.15 5.12 -11.81
C GLY A 928 -20.76 3.81 -12.30
N ASP A 929 -19.93 2.76 -12.34
CA ASP A 929 -20.36 1.42 -12.74
C ASP A 929 -21.53 0.91 -11.86
N PRO A 930 -22.69 0.54 -12.42
CA PRO A 930 -23.86 0.12 -11.65
C PRO A 930 -23.62 -1.16 -10.84
N PHE A 931 -22.71 -2.03 -11.27
CA PHE A 931 -22.39 -3.30 -10.62
C PHE A 931 -21.13 -3.25 -9.75
N TYR A 932 -20.58 -2.05 -9.53
CA TYR A 932 -19.51 -1.80 -8.57
C TYR A 932 -19.89 -0.68 -7.59
N ASN A 933 -19.93 -0.95 -6.28
CA ASN A 933 -20.46 0.02 -5.31
C ASN A 933 -19.61 1.30 -5.28
N PRO A 934 -20.22 2.51 -5.24
CA PRO A 934 -19.47 3.76 -5.33
C PRO A 934 -18.65 4.08 -4.05
N ASN A 935 -18.91 3.39 -2.94
CA ASN A 935 -18.12 3.48 -1.72
C ASN A 935 -16.86 2.58 -1.77
N LEU A 936 -16.66 1.81 -2.84
CA LEU A 936 -15.44 1.03 -3.07
C LEU A 936 -14.41 1.84 -3.86
N SER A 937 -13.13 1.51 -3.68
CA SER A 937 -12.00 2.17 -4.33
C SER A 937 -11.97 1.83 -5.82
N VAL A 938 -11.66 2.83 -6.65
CA VAL A 938 -11.50 2.65 -8.11
C VAL A 938 -10.05 2.75 -8.56
N THR A 939 -9.10 2.91 -7.64
CA THR A 939 -7.68 3.17 -7.95
C THR A 939 -6.68 2.40 -7.09
N ALA A 940 -7.10 1.77 -6.00
CA ALA A 940 -6.20 1.05 -5.10
C ALA A 940 -6.25 -0.47 -5.36
N GLN A 941 -7.13 -1.15 -4.64
CA GLN A 941 -7.45 -2.56 -4.83
C GLN A 941 -8.97 -2.65 -4.98
N ASP A 942 -9.42 -3.56 -5.83
CA ASP A 942 -10.83 -3.74 -6.04
C ASP A 942 -11.51 -4.25 -4.75
N HIS A 943 -12.76 -3.84 -4.53
CA HIS A 943 -13.57 -4.27 -3.41
C HIS A 943 -13.07 -3.88 -2.01
N VAL A 944 -12.20 -2.87 -1.95
CA VAL A 944 -11.82 -2.19 -0.70
C VAL A 944 -12.60 -0.88 -0.56
N VAL A 945 -13.07 -0.54 0.64
CA VAL A 945 -13.74 0.74 0.90
C VAL A 945 -12.77 1.88 0.57
N ARG A 946 -13.21 2.88 -0.19
CA ARG A 946 -12.37 4.01 -0.57
C ARG A 946 -12.02 4.87 0.64
N ASP A 947 -10.81 5.43 0.65
CA ASP A 947 -10.28 6.27 1.74
C ASP A 947 -10.56 7.78 1.53
N ASP A 948 -11.10 8.16 0.36
CA ASP A 948 -11.45 9.54 0.03
C ASP A 948 -12.79 9.99 0.66
N ASN A 949 -13.07 11.29 0.66
CA ASN A 949 -14.35 11.86 1.13
C ASN A 949 -15.53 11.57 0.18
N GLY A 950 -15.37 10.69 -0.81
CA GLY A 950 -16.40 10.28 -1.76
C GLY A 950 -17.44 9.33 -1.17
N CYS A 951 -17.11 8.65 -0.06
CA CYS A 951 -18.03 7.75 0.65
C CYS A 951 -19.34 8.46 1.03
N GLY A 952 -20.46 7.96 0.50
CA GLY A 952 -21.80 8.47 0.78
C GLY A 952 -22.34 9.54 -0.17
N ARG A 953 -21.69 9.77 -1.33
CA ARG A 953 -22.26 10.55 -2.45
C ARG A 953 -22.83 9.67 -3.58
N GLY A 954 -23.02 8.38 -3.33
CA GLY A 954 -23.54 7.44 -4.32
C GLY A 954 -24.97 7.78 -4.75
N ARG A 955 -25.21 7.86 -6.05
CA ARG A 955 -26.56 7.96 -6.62
C ARG A 955 -27.31 6.67 -6.36
N VAL A 956 -28.61 6.77 -6.07
CA VAL A 956 -29.51 5.61 -6.01
C VAL A 956 -29.44 4.87 -7.35
N ARG A 957 -29.35 3.54 -7.29
CA ARG A 957 -29.31 2.69 -8.49
C ARG A 957 -30.63 1.97 -8.62
N VAL A 958 -31.30 2.12 -9.75
CA VAL A 958 -32.63 1.54 -9.99
C VAL A 958 -32.51 0.49 -11.09
N THR A 959 -32.94 -0.74 -10.78
CA THR A 959 -33.11 -1.81 -11.75
C THR A 959 -34.60 -1.95 -12.03
N ARG A 960 -35.00 -1.79 -13.30
CA ARG A 960 -36.38 -2.08 -13.72
C ARG A 960 -36.46 -3.54 -14.13
N LEU A 961 -37.44 -4.24 -13.59
CA LEU A 961 -37.74 -5.62 -13.97
C LEU A 961 -38.71 -5.58 -15.15
N CYS A 962 -38.44 -6.38 -16.19
CA CYS A 962 -39.38 -6.53 -17.30
C CYS A 962 -40.63 -7.24 -16.78
N ALA A 963 -41.82 -6.84 -17.26
CA ALA A 963 -43.11 -7.40 -16.85
C ALA A 963 -43.31 -8.90 -17.20
N SER A 964 -42.28 -9.56 -17.73
CA SER A 964 -42.25 -10.96 -18.16
C SER A 964 -41.19 -11.81 -17.45
N MET A 965 -40.64 -11.35 -16.31
CA MET A 965 -39.77 -12.17 -15.46
C MET A 965 -40.58 -13.13 -14.59
#